data_AF-K9RKQ1-F1
#
_entry.id   AF-K9RKQ1-F1
#
_cell.length_a   1.000
_cell.length_b   1.000
_cell.length_c   1.000
_cell.angle_alpha   90.00
_cell.angle_beta   90.00
_cell.angle_gamma   90.00
#
_symmetry.space_group_name_H-M   'P 1'
#
loop_
_entity.id
_entity.type
_entity.pdbx_description
1 polymer ?
#
loop_
_entity_poly.entity_id
_entity_poly.type
_entity_poly.pdbx_seq_one_letter_code
_entity_poly.pdbx_strand_id
1 'polypeptide(L)'
;MARKEITVTIENLAPQQGTFLTPFWVGFHNGNFDTYDRGRPASPGLESLAEDGSTTLISQEFLQSGDGTVDGRILGPEGDAAGPIDPGEVATATFTLDSDDLNSQFFSYASMILPSNDAFVANGNPEAIQIFDEEGNFIGADFIIAGKQVLDAGTEVNDEAENSTAFFGQSSPDTGIDQNGVVQLHPGFVTGGRILSEDGSSPLALTAFTNGDFTSPDYQVARITISTEDKPLPIADPVRITSNLDGSQEVTAGDSDAQGTSVLTLNDTGDSLEYSLTVSGLDFGANGLVAGGAQTPDDTSDDVTRLHIHNASRGENGGVVFSLFDTVAPELGNQLNIQGNQDEDLNVTLNENGSVTLAGIWEETDSANDDLSELVAEIRDTQESEDLDLYFNVHTEEFPGGAIRGQLVVGDENNNTPPAPDLVEVTVTVENLAPDNGTLLTPLWVGFHDGTFDTYDSGRPASAGLESLAEDGNTSLISREFISSGAGLVDGTITAPGGATPGPIDIGETTSLTFTVDRSLASSRFLNYAAMLLPSNDAFIANGNPEAFEIFDQNGNFLGADFVVRGNQVLDAGTEVNDEAEDSTAFFGQSTPNTGTDENGVVELHQGFQADGRILSEPRFANADFTADGYEVARITVTTNDLPQTPLGAAFQDNGQGEALLDFRSIGNQQVTANLLEVTSEAAFNNLVGFYIIEDTQGTVLDEFGNALSPGDEGYAEAAVARRAFELNRNTTEAQQFAGGELLAPFIIANGTAEEFLSQNPSNQGGDDPLAYFSFLGANPDGVEHIRLVDNNTFGFEDLFGGGDNDFDDLFFRAEFEVA
;
A
#
# COMPACT_ATOMS: atom_id res chain seq x y z
N MET A 1 -33.76 -25.30 6.01
CA MET A 1 -33.33 -26.06 4.83
C MET A 1 -33.41 -25.12 3.65
N ALA A 2 -32.48 -24.17 3.63
CA ALA A 2 -32.27 -23.29 2.50
C ALA A 2 -31.34 -24.04 1.55
N ARG A 3 -31.91 -24.79 0.60
CA ARG A 3 -31.11 -25.40 -0.46
C ARG A 3 -30.49 -24.30 -1.31
N LYS A 4 -29.19 -24.37 -1.56
CA LYS A 4 -28.42 -23.43 -2.37
C LYS A 4 -27.93 -24.12 -3.63
N GLU A 5 -28.05 -23.45 -4.78
CA GLU A 5 -27.41 -23.89 -6.02
C GLU A 5 -26.01 -23.28 -6.07
N ILE A 6 -25.00 -24.14 -5.95
CA ILE A 6 -23.58 -23.80 -5.95
C ILE A 6 -23.00 -24.17 -7.30
N THR A 7 -22.33 -23.25 -7.96
CA THR A 7 -21.63 -23.46 -9.23
C THR A 7 -20.14 -23.55 -8.97
N VAL A 8 -19.52 -24.66 -9.37
CA VAL A 8 -18.07 -24.84 -9.35
C VAL A 8 -17.56 -24.69 -10.78
N THR A 9 -16.63 -23.76 -10.98
CA THR A 9 -15.95 -23.48 -12.25
C THR A 9 -14.47 -23.81 -12.11
N ILE A 10 -13.93 -24.52 -13.10
CA ILE A 10 -12.53 -24.88 -13.22
C ILE A 10 -12.02 -24.27 -14.52
N GLU A 11 -11.01 -23.42 -14.44
CA GLU A 11 -10.27 -22.92 -15.59
C GLU A 11 -8.88 -23.56 -15.60
N ASN A 12 -8.48 -24.19 -16.70
CA ASN A 12 -7.10 -24.67 -16.85
C ASN A 12 -6.21 -23.49 -17.23
N LEU A 13 -5.33 -23.07 -16.32
CA LEU A 13 -4.44 -21.91 -16.47
C LEU A 13 -3.08 -22.27 -17.08
N ALA A 14 -2.85 -23.55 -17.40
CA ALA A 14 -1.62 -23.94 -18.05
C ALA A 14 -1.44 -23.14 -19.35
N PRO A 15 -0.19 -22.78 -19.73
CA PRO A 15 0.06 -22.04 -20.96
C PRO A 15 -0.35 -22.87 -22.19
N GLN A 16 -0.46 -22.22 -23.37
CA GLN A 16 -0.59 -22.98 -24.61
C GLN A 16 0.55 -23.99 -24.75
N GLN A 17 0.22 -25.22 -25.15
CA GLN A 17 1.12 -26.38 -25.11
C GLN A 17 1.57 -26.77 -23.69
N GLY A 18 0.74 -26.47 -22.69
CA GLY A 18 0.88 -26.86 -21.29
C GLY A 18 0.11 -28.14 -20.94
N THR A 19 0.06 -28.47 -19.65
CA THR A 19 -0.56 -29.70 -19.15
C THR A 19 -2.07 -29.65 -19.22
N PHE A 20 -2.68 -30.81 -19.41
CA PHE A 20 -4.13 -30.96 -19.43
C PHE A 20 -4.58 -31.48 -18.07
N LEU A 21 -5.85 -31.27 -17.73
CA LEU A 21 -6.42 -31.77 -16.49
C LEU A 21 -7.44 -32.84 -16.80
N THR A 22 -7.33 -34.01 -16.17
CA THR A 22 -8.44 -34.97 -16.23
C THR A 22 -9.70 -34.35 -15.60
N PRO A 23 -10.89 -34.91 -15.85
CA PRO A 23 -12.09 -34.40 -15.20
C PRO A 23 -11.95 -34.32 -13.67
N PHE A 24 -12.16 -33.13 -13.12
CA PHE A 24 -12.04 -32.88 -11.69
C PHE A 24 -13.05 -33.72 -10.91
N TRP A 25 -12.58 -34.45 -9.92
CA TRP A 25 -13.42 -34.88 -8.82
C TRP A 25 -13.57 -33.73 -7.82
N VAL A 26 -14.78 -33.53 -7.32
CA VAL A 26 -15.08 -32.55 -6.25
C VAL A 26 -16.00 -33.17 -5.21
N GLY A 27 -15.84 -32.81 -3.94
CA GLY A 27 -16.65 -33.32 -2.83
C GLY A 27 -16.96 -32.26 -1.78
N PHE A 28 -18.19 -32.28 -1.24
CA PHE A 28 -18.65 -31.37 -0.18
C PHE A 28 -18.87 -32.12 1.13
N HIS A 29 -18.16 -31.73 2.20
CA HIS A 29 -18.04 -32.52 3.43
C HIS A 29 -17.96 -31.66 4.70
N ASN A 30 -17.86 -32.33 5.84
CA ASN A 30 -17.81 -31.73 7.18
C ASN A 30 -16.38 -31.42 7.69
N GLY A 31 -15.38 -31.36 6.80
CA GLY A 31 -13.98 -31.15 7.18
C GLY A 31 -13.21 -32.42 7.59
N ASN A 32 -13.82 -33.62 7.57
CA ASN A 32 -13.12 -34.87 7.94
C ASN A 32 -12.71 -35.77 6.76
N PHE A 33 -13.19 -35.50 5.53
CA PHE A 33 -12.77 -36.28 4.36
C PHE A 33 -11.40 -35.80 3.88
N ASP A 34 -10.38 -36.55 4.24
CA ASP A 34 -9.01 -36.33 3.80
C ASP A 34 -8.75 -37.00 2.44
N THR A 35 -8.31 -36.22 1.45
CA THR A 35 -7.98 -36.75 0.11
C THR A 35 -6.61 -37.44 0.11
N TYR A 36 -5.63 -36.89 0.83
CA TYR A 36 -4.29 -37.45 0.95
C TYR A 36 -3.48 -36.81 2.10
N ASP A 37 -2.58 -37.62 2.66
CA ASP A 37 -1.51 -37.18 3.55
C ASP A 37 -0.14 -37.31 2.85
N ARG A 38 0.67 -36.25 2.82
CA ARG A 38 2.08 -36.38 2.37
C ARG A 38 2.84 -37.40 3.21
N GLY A 39 3.67 -38.21 2.56
CA GLY A 39 4.42 -39.27 3.23
C GLY A 39 3.59 -40.50 3.61
N ARG A 40 2.33 -40.59 3.16
CA ARG A 40 1.48 -41.79 3.24
C ARG A 40 1.20 -42.35 1.85
N PRO A 41 0.95 -43.67 1.72
CA PRO A 41 0.47 -44.25 0.47
C PRO A 41 -0.86 -43.63 0.05
N ALA A 42 -1.06 -43.43 -1.25
CA ALA A 42 -2.34 -43.03 -1.82
C ALA A 42 -3.45 -44.06 -1.46
N SER A 43 -4.69 -43.59 -1.34
CA SER A 43 -5.84 -44.51 -1.26
C SER A 43 -6.06 -45.20 -2.61
N PRO A 44 -6.71 -46.37 -2.66
CA PRO A 44 -7.10 -46.98 -3.93
C PRO A 44 -7.91 -46.04 -4.84
N GLY A 45 -8.70 -45.15 -4.26
CA GLY A 45 -9.43 -44.11 -4.98
C GLY A 45 -8.53 -43.05 -5.59
N LEU A 46 -7.56 -42.55 -4.84
CA LEU A 46 -6.61 -41.56 -5.32
C LEU A 46 -5.62 -42.15 -6.34
N GLU A 47 -5.14 -43.38 -6.13
CA GLU A 47 -4.30 -44.12 -7.07
C GLU A 47 -4.98 -44.23 -8.44
N SER A 48 -6.23 -44.74 -8.49
CA SER A 48 -6.98 -44.83 -9.76
C SER A 48 -7.29 -43.46 -10.38
N LEU A 49 -7.39 -42.40 -9.57
CA LEU A 49 -7.54 -41.04 -10.11
C LEU A 49 -6.23 -40.55 -10.71
N ALA A 50 -5.12 -40.68 -9.99
CA ALA A 50 -3.81 -40.17 -10.37
C ALA A 50 -3.20 -40.92 -11.56
N GLU A 51 -3.51 -42.21 -11.75
CA GLU A 51 -2.97 -43.03 -12.85
C GLU A 51 -3.87 -43.08 -14.11
N ASP A 52 -5.20 -42.97 -13.92
CA ASP A 52 -6.16 -43.19 -15.00
C ASP A 52 -7.13 -42.02 -15.24
N GLY A 53 -7.11 -40.99 -14.40
CA GLY A 53 -8.15 -39.95 -14.37
C GLY A 53 -9.54 -40.47 -13.96
N SER A 54 -9.60 -41.63 -13.29
CA SER A 54 -10.84 -42.31 -12.91
C SER A 54 -11.32 -41.88 -11.52
N THR A 55 -12.38 -41.08 -11.48
CA THR A 55 -12.96 -40.57 -10.22
C THR A 55 -13.86 -41.58 -9.50
N THR A 56 -14.05 -42.77 -10.06
CA THR A 56 -15.09 -43.72 -9.60
C THR A 56 -14.81 -44.26 -8.19
N LEU A 57 -13.56 -44.56 -7.87
CA LEU A 57 -13.19 -45.16 -6.60
C LEU A 57 -13.11 -44.11 -5.49
N ILE A 58 -12.53 -42.92 -5.75
CA ILE A 58 -12.53 -41.84 -4.75
C ILE A 58 -13.95 -41.37 -4.41
N SER A 59 -14.87 -41.32 -5.38
CA SER A 59 -16.30 -41.06 -5.12
C SER A 59 -16.92 -42.14 -4.21
N GLN A 60 -16.52 -43.41 -4.38
CA GLN A 60 -16.98 -44.50 -3.51
C GLN A 60 -16.40 -44.41 -2.10
N GLU A 61 -15.14 -44.00 -1.96
CA GLU A 61 -14.47 -43.79 -0.67
C GLU A 61 -15.13 -42.64 0.10
N PHE A 62 -15.36 -41.52 -0.58
CA PHE A 62 -16.07 -40.35 -0.07
C PHE A 62 -17.46 -40.70 0.47
N LEU A 63 -18.30 -41.35 -0.33
CA LEU A 63 -19.64 -41.75 0.10
C LEU A 63 -19.62 -42.82 1.21
N GLN A 64 -18.58 -43.63 1.30
CA GLN A 64 -18.42 -44.64 2.34
C GLN A 64 -17.90 -44.08 3.66
N SER A 65 -17.12 -43.00 3.64
CA SER A 65 -16.62 -42.35 4.85
C SER A 65 -17.78 -41.76 5.66
N GLY A 66 -18.78 -41.22 4.97
CA GLY A 66 -19.95 -40.57 5.57
C GLY A 66 -19.68 -39.12 6.01
N ASP A 67 -18.52 -38.57 5.64
CA ASP A 67 -18.12 -37.20 5.96
C ASP A 67 -18.79 -36.16 5.06
N GLY A 68 -19.24 -36.59 3.88
CA GLY A 68 -19.97 -35.80 2.90
C GLY A 68 -21.08 -36.61 2.24
N THR A 69 -22.00 -35.91 1.57
CA THR A 69 -23.13 -36.58 0.86
C THR A 69 -23.29 -36.14 -0.60
N VAL A 70 -22.55 -35.12 -1.03
CA VAL A 70 -22.59 -34.58 -2.39
C VAL A 70 -21.17 -34.54 -2.94
N ASP A 71 -20.95 -35.22 -4.05
CA ASP A 71 -19.72 -35.17 -4.84
C ASP A 71 -20.06 -35.04 -6.33
N GLY A 72 -19.03 -34.84 -7.15
CA GLY A 72 -19.20 -34.56 -8.57
C GLY A 72 -17.97 -34.87 -9.40
N ARG A 73 -18.22 -34.93 -10.72
CA ARG A 73 -17.18 -34.96 -11.74
C ARG A 73 -17.42 -33.83 -12.73
N ILE A 74 -16.47 -32.91 -12.85
CA ILE A 74 -16.54 -31.76 -13.77
C ILE A 74 -15.74 -32.10 -15.03
N LEU A 75 -16.39 -32.08 -16.20
CA LEU A 75 -15.83 -32.55 -17.47
C LEU A 75 -15.39 -31.36 -18.35
N GLY A 76 -14.34 -31.54 -19.15
CA GLY A 76 -13.94 -30.54 -20.16
C GLY A 76 -15.03 -30.28 -21.22
N PRO A 77 -15.08 -29.06 -21.78
CA PRO A 77 -16.13 -28.62 -22.71
C PRO A 77 -16.07 -29.24 -24.12
N GLU A 78 -14.91 -29.70 -24.61
CA GLU A 78 -14.78 -30.27 -25.97
C GLU A 78 -14.91 -31.81 -26.04
N GLY A 79 -15.73 -32.29 -26.99
CA GLY A 79 -15.84 -33.71 -27.39
C GLY A 79 -17.16 -34.42 -27.01
N ASP A 80 -17.59 -35.40 -27.83
CA ASP A 80 -18.82 -36.20 -27.62
C ASP A 80 -18.71 -37.21 -26.44
N ALA A 81 -17.61 -37.20 -25.69
CA ALA A 81 -17.35 -38.04 -24.51
C ALA A 81 -16.48 -37.29 -23.49
N ALA A 82 -16.65 -37.58 -22.19
CA ALA A 82 -15.91 -37.02 -21.06
C ALA A 82 -14.39 -36.93 -21.32
N GLY A 83 -13.92 -35.76 -21.76
CA GLY A 83 -12.52 -35.48 -22.08
C GLY A 83 -11.81 -34.70 -20.96
N PRO A 84 -10.48 -34.58 -21.05
CA PRO A 84 -9.69 -33.63 -20.26
C PRO A 84 -10.16 -32.18 -20.45
N ILE A 85 -9.71 -31.29 -19.57
CA ILE A 85 -9.81 -29.84 -19.67
C ILE A 85 -8.46 -29.36 -20.23
N ASP A 86 -8.47 -28.85 -21.45
CA ASP A 86 -7.28 -28.38 -22.16
C ASP A 86 -6.84 -26.98 -21.65
N PRO A 87 -5.57 -26.56 -21.84
CA PRO A 87 -5.10 -25.21 -21.52
C PRO A 87 -6.01 -24.10 -22.07
N GLY A 88 -6.46 -23.21 -21.18
CA GLY A 88 -7.39 -22.11 -21.47
C GLY A 88 -8.87 -22.51 -21.55
N GLU A 89 -9.23 -23.79 -21.33
CA GLU A 89 -10.62 -24.21 -21.25
C GLU A 89 -11.22 -23.96 -19.86
N VAL A 90 -12.52 -23.67 -19.86
CA VAL A 90 -13.34 -23.50 -18.66
C VAL A 90 -14.39 -24.60 -18.60
N ALA A 91 -14.46 -25.30 -17.48
CA ALA A 91 -15.42 -26.37 -17.19
C ALA A 91 -16.24 -26.02 -15.96
N THR A 92 -17.56 -26.23 -16.01
CA THR A 92 -18.47 -25.81 -14.93
C THR A 92 -19.47 -26.91 -14.58
N ALA A 93 -19.80 -27.05 -13.30
CA ALA A 93 -20.89 -27.88 -12.82
C ALA A 93 -21.65 -27.20 -11.67
N THR A 94 -22.97 -27.45 -11.59
CA THR A 94 -23.82 -26.92 -10.52
C THR A 94 -24.28 -28.05 -9.59
N PHE A 95 -24.25 -27.77 -8.29
CA PHE A 95 -24.58 -28.66 -7.19
C PHE A 95 -25.69 -28.04 -6.34
N THR A 96 -26.54 -28.87 -5.74
CA THR A 96 -27.52 -28.40 -4.76
C THR A 96 -27.10 -28.85 -3.37
N LEU A 97 -26.71 -27.90 -2.52
CA LEU A 97 -26.29 -28.16 -1.14
C LEU A 97 -27.36 -27.69 -0.15
N ASP A 98 -27.43 -28.31 1.02
CA ASP A 98 -28.23 -27.82 2.15
C ASP A 98 -27.30 -27.08 3.10
N SER A 99 -27.47 -25.76 3.22
CA SER A 99 -26.59 -24.93 4.05
C SER A 99 -26.73 -25.20 5.56
N ASP A 100 -27.77 -25.95 5.97
CA ASP A 100 -27.95 -26.42 7.34
C ASP A 100 -27.31 -27.80 7.58
N ASP A 101 -26.77 -28.47 6.55
CA ASP A 101 -26.11 -29.77 6.66
C ASP A 101 -24.61 -29.59 6.88
N LEU A 102 -24.15 -29.94 8.09
CA LEU A 102 -22.74 -29.87 8.45
C LEU A 102 -21.84 -30.73 7.54
N ASN A 103 -22.40 -31.70 6.81
CA ASN A 103 -21.69 -32.47 5.79
C ASN A 103 -21.55 -31.74 4.44
N SER A 104 -21.67 -30.41 4.41
CA SER A 104 -21.48 -29.59 3.21
C SER A 104 -20.67 -28.31 3.46
N GLN A 105 -20.00 -28.20 4.63
CA GLN A 105 -19.30 -26.99 5.06
C GLN A 105 -18.00 -26.73 4.31
N PHE A 106 -17.30 -27.78 3.89
CA PHE A 106 -15.98 -27.72 3.26
C PHE A 106 -16.00 -28.37 1.88
N PHE A 107 -15.07 -27.94 1.04
CA PHE A 107 -14.88 -28.41 -0.32
C PHE A 107 -13.52 -29.09 -0.47
N SER A 108 -13.50 -30.23 -1.18
CA SER A 108 -12.27 -30.88 -1.63
C SER A 108 -12.31 -31.15 -3.12
N TYR A 109 -11.14 -31.21 -3.75
CA TYR A 109 -10.97 -31.48 -5.17
C TYR A 109 -9.80 -32.44 -5.43
N ALA A 110 -9.83 -33.12 -6.58
CA ALA A 110 -8.68 -33.86 -7.10
C ALA A 110 -8.74 -33.98 -8.63
N SER A 111 -7.60 -33.86 -9.31
CA SER A 111 -7.45 -34.15 -10.74
C SER A 111 -6.05 -34.63 -11.10
N MET A 112 -5.94 -35.60 -12.00
CA MET A 112 -4.68 -36.00 -12.62
C MET A 112 -4.21 -34.96 -13.64
N ILE A 113 -2.90 -34.72 -13.63
CA ILE A 113 -2.16 -33.92 -14.61
C ILE A 113 -1.82 -34.81 -15.81
N LEU A 114 -2.10 -34.33 -17.02
CA LEU A 114 -1.77 -35.03 -18.27
C LEU A 114 -0.73 -34.25 -19.09
N PRO A 115 0.23 -34.95 -19.73
CA PRO A 115 0.55 -36.36 -19.56
C PRO A 115 1.28 -36.60 -18.22
N SER A 116 1.02 -37.72 -17.56
CA SER A 116 1.84 -38.18 -16.43
C SER A 116 1.65 -39.67 -16.18
N ASN A 117 2.50 -40.25 -15.33
CA ASN A 117 2.31 -41.59 -14.80
C ASN A 117 1.30 -41.55 -13.64
N ASP A 118 1.57 -40.73 -12.62
CA ASP A 118 0.73 -40.60 -11.43
C ASP A 118 0.75 -39.17 -10.83
N ALA A 119 0.93 -38.15 -11.68
CA ALA A 119 0.94 -36.76 -11.24
C ALA A 119 -0.47 -36.22 -11.07
N PHE A 120 -0.75 -35.53 -9.96
CA PHE A 120 -2.07 -35.00 -9.66
C PHE A 120 -2.03 -33.70 -8.83
N VAL A 121 -3.18 -33.03 -8.73
CA VAL A 121 -3.43 -31.91 -7.81
C VAL A 121 -4.65 -32.22 -6.94
N ALA A 122 -4.59 -31.85 -5.66
CA ALA A 122 -5.67 -31.98 -4.67
C ALA A 122 -5.38 -31.13 -3.43
N ASN A 123 -6.39 -30.81 -2.62
CA ASN A 123 -6.19 -30.22 -1.29
C ASN A 123 -5.99 -31.33 -0.22
N GLY A 124 -4.83 -31.30 0.46
CA GLY A 124 -4.50 -32.29 1.51
C GLY A 124 -5.09 -31.94 2.88
N ASN A 125 -5.28 -30.65 3.19
CA ASN A 125 -6.00 -30.26 4.40
C ASN A 125 -7.51 -30.24 4.12
N PRO A 126 -8.32 -31.08 4.79
CA PRO A 126 -9.76 -31.15 4.55
C PRO A 126 -10.53 -29.92 5.05
N GLU A 127 -9.94 -29.07 5.88
CA GLU A 127 -10.56 -27.82 6.34
C GLU A 127 -10.10 -26.58 5.55
N ALA A 128 -9.23 -26.74 4.54
CA ALA A 128 -8.62 -25.62 3.83
C ALA A 128 -9.61 -24.75 3.04
N ILE A 129 -10.75 -25.30 2.61
CA ILE A 129 -11.70 -24.59 1.73
C ILE A 129 -13.09 -24.67 2.35
N GLN A 130 -13.40 -23.72 3.24
CA GLN A 130 -14.72 -23.55 3.82
C GLN A 130 -15.63 -22.77 2.88
N ILE A 131 -16.85 -23.27 2.63
CA ILE A 131 -17.80 -22.64 1.70
C ILE A 131 -19.10 -22.15 2.38
N PHE A 132 -19.28 -22.47 3.66
CA PHE A 132 -20.33 -21.90 4.52
C PHE A 132 -19.76 -21.49 5.87
N ASP A 133 -20.19 -20.33 6.39
CA ASP A 133 -19.84 -19.89 7.75
C ASP A 133 -20.57 -20.68 8.86
N GLU A 134 -20.29 -20.35 10.13
CA GLU A 134 -20.92 -21.01 11.30
C GLU A 134 -22.45 -20.81 11.34
N GLU A 135 -22.94 -19.73 10.75
CA GLU A 135 -24.35 -19.39 10.62
C GLU A 135 -25.04 -20.06 9.42
N GLY A 136 -24.29 -20.76 8.56
CA GLY A 136 -24.80 -21.43 7.35
C GLY A 136 -25.02 -20.48 6.18
N ASN A 137 -24.41 -19.29 6.17
CA ASN A 137 -24.37 -18.44 4.99
C ASN A 137 -23.30 -18.92 4.03
N PHE A 138 -23.61 -18.84 2.74
CA PHE A 138 -22.63 -19.18 1.70
C PHE A 138 -21.58 -18.08 1.58
N ILE A 139 -20.31 -18.47 1.71
CA ILE A 139 -19.12 -17.62 1.56
C ILE A 139 -18.33 -17.95 0.27
N GLY A 140 -18.46 -19.18 -0.25
CA GLY A 140 -17.78 -19.67 -1.45
C GLY A 140 -16.25 -19.65 -1.39
N ALA A 141 -15.59 -19.80 -2.53
CA ALA A 141 -14.13 -19.77 -2.67
C ALA A 141 -13.69 -19.40 -4.09
N ASP A 142 -12.53 -18.78 -4.25
CA ASP A 142 -11.85 -18.53 -5.53
C ASP A 142 -10.34 -18.59 -5.31
N PHE A 143 -9.63 -19.49 -5.99
CA PHE A 143 -8.19 -19.71 -5.78
C PHE A 143 -7.52 -20.32 -6.99
N ILE A 144 -6.20 -20.11 -7.10
CA ILE A 144 -5.32 -20.70 -8.11
C ILE A 144 -4.53 -21.86 -7.52
N ILE A 145 -4.35 -22.92 -8.31
CA ILE A 145 -3.47 -24.04 -8.03
C ILE A 145 -2.17 -23.80 -8.79
N ALA A 146 -1.06 -23.62 -8.08
CA ALA A 146 0.27 -23.43 -8.65
C ALA A 146 0.93 -24.76 -9.06
N GLY A 147 1.87 -24.72 -9.99
CA GLY A 147 2.61 -25.87 -10.50
C GLY A 147 3.44 -26.55 -9.41
N LYS A 148 3.95 -25.79 -8.43
CA LYS A 148 4.63 -26.32 -7.25
C LYS A 148 3.73 -27.19 -6.35
N GLN A 149 2.42 -27.15 -6.53
CA GLN A 149 1.45 -27.97 -5.80
C GLN A 149 1.14 -29.31 -6.50
N VAL A 150 1.77 -29.60 -7.65
CA VAL A 150 1.66 -30.90 -8.31
C VAL A 150 2.35 -31.99 -7.49
N LEU A 151 1.64 -33.08 -7.27
CA LEU A 151 2.03 -34.21 -6.43
C LEU A 151 2.26 -35.46 -7.27
N ASP A 152 3.18 -36.28 -6.80
CA ASP A 152 3.43 -37.66 -7.22
C ASP A 152 2.70 -38.57 -6.23
N ALA A 153 1.78 -39.43 -6.71
CA ALA A 153 1.00 -40.34 -5.85
C ALA A 153 1.88 -41.42 -5.20
N GLY A 154 3.06 -41.66 -5.76
CA GLY A 154 4.03 -42.65 -5.34
C GLY A 154 3.64 -44.06 -5.77
N THR A 155 2.66 -44.21 -6.65
CA THR A 155 2.09 -45.51 -7.04
C THR A 155 2.77 -46.03 -8.31
N GLU A 156 3.17 -45.15 -9.24
CA GLU A 156 3.96 -45.49 -10.42
C GLU A 156 5.35 -44.83 -10.45
N VAL A 157 6.28 -45.43 -11.19
CA VAL A 157 7.57 -44.79 -11.48
C VAL A 157 7.39 -43.73 -12.57
N ASN A 158 7.84 -42.50 -12.27
CA ASN A 158 7.88 -41.35 -13.18
C ASN A 158 8.94 -41.48 -14.30
N ASP A 159 8.79 -42.49 -15.16
CA ASP A 159 9.72 -42.83 -16.24
C ASP A 159 9.33 -42.25 -17.62
N GLU A 160 8.15 -41.67 -17.72
CA GLU A 160 7.54 -41.18 -18.96
C GLU A 160 7.52 -42.25 -20.07
N ALA A 161 7.33 -43.53 -19.74
CA ALA A 161 7.30 -44.58 -20.73
C ALA A 161 5.99 -44.55 -21.56
N GLU A 162 6.12 -44.76 -22.88
CA GLU A 162 5.02 -44.64 -23.85
C GLU A 162 3.77 -45.43 -23.47
N ASN A 163 3.96 -46.60 -22.88
CA ASN A 163 2.91 -47.56 -22.61
C ASN A 163 2.36 -47.50 -21.18
N SER A 164 2.79 -46.55 -20.36
CA SER A 164 2.36 -46.36 -18.96
C SER A 164 1.93 -44.95 -18.66
N THR A 165 2.54 -43.94 -19.27
CA THR A 165 2.11 -42.54 -19.11
C THR A 165 0.78 -42.31 -19.83
N ALA A 166 -0.21 -41.82 -19.08
CA ALA A 166 -1.51 -41.44 -19.62
C ALA A 166 -1.37 -40.32 -20.68
N PHE A 167 -2.38 -40.19 -21.55
CA PHE A 167 -2.36 -39.40 -22.81
C PHE A 167 -1.50 -39.99 -23.95
N PHE A 168 -0.48 -40.81 -23.67
CA PHE A 168 0.34 -41.44 -24.72
C PHE A 168 -0.25 -42.77 -25.22
N GLY A 169 0.38 -43.89 -24.88
CA GLY A 169 0.08 -45.23 -25.38
C GLY A 169 -0.42 -46.18 -24.30
N GLN A 170 -0.77 -45.66 -23.12
CA GLN A 170 -1.47 -46.39 -22.07
C GLN A 170 -2.76 -46.99 -22.67
N SER A 171 -2.86 -48.33 -22.68
CA SER A 171 -3.93 -49.05 -23.39
C SER A 171 -4.91 -49.76 -22.46
N SER A 172 -4.61 -49.75 -21.17
CA SER A 172 -5.42 -50.21 -20.04
C SER A 172 -4.98 -49.47 -18.78
N PRO A 173 -5.82 -49.41 -17.74
CA PRO A 173 -5.41 -48.92 -16.42
C PRO A 173 -4.21 -49.65 -15.82
N ASP A 174 -3.50 -48.99 -14.91
CA ASP A 174 -2.43 -49.53 -14.05
C ASP A 174 -1.29 -50.24 -14.84
N THR A 175 -0.70 -49.57 -15.84
CA THR A 175 0.29 -50.21 -16.75
C THR A 175 1.76 -49.84 -16.52
N GLY A 176 2.07 -48.96 -15.57
CA GLY A 176 3.42 -48.60 -15.15
C GLY A 176 4.10 -49.64 -14.27
N ILE A 177 5.26 -49.26 -13.76
CA ILE A 177 6.00 -50.05 -12.77
C ILE A 177 5.62 -49.51 -11.40
N ASP A 178 5.06 -50.35 -10.53
CA ASP A 178 4.70 -49.95 -9.17
C ASP A 178 5.92 -49.38 -8.41
N GLN A 179 5.82 -48.14 -7.96
CA GLN A 179 6.82 -47.51 -7.09
C GLN A 179 6.62 -47.91 -5.62
N ASN A 180 5.41 -48.30 -5.22
CA ASN A 180 5.03 -48.64 -3.83
C ASN A 180 5.54 -47.60 -2.81
N GLY A 181 5.49 -46.33 -3.22
CA GLY A 181 5.95 -45.17 -2.50
C GLY A 181 4.84 -44.54 -1.67
N VAL A 182 4.93 -43.23 -1.53
CA VAL A 182 4.04 -42.39 -0.75
C VAL A 182 3.80 -41.09 -1.51
N VAL A 183 2.70 -40.42 -1.22
CA VAL A 183 2.39 -39.12 -1.81
C VAL A 183 3.47 -38.10 -1.42
N GLN A 184 4.01 -37.42 -2.42
CA GLN A 184 5.06 -36.42 -2.26
C GLN A 184 4.94 -35.33 -3.35
N LEU A 185 5.72 -34.26 -3.24
CA LEU A 185 5.83 -33.28 -4.33
C LEU A 185 6.41 -33.97 -5.58
N HIS A 186 5.79 -33.72 -6.73
CA HIS A 186 6.28 -34.30 -7.98
C HIS A 186 7.61 -33.63 -8.36
N PRO A 187 8.67 -34.38 -8.68
CA PRO A 187 10.00 -33.83 -8.99
C PRO A 187 10.09 -33.12 -10.36
N GLY A 188 8.96 -32.81 -10.99
CA GLY A 188 8.88 -32.41 -12.39
C GLY A 188 9.11 -33.54 -13.40
N PHE A 189 9.10 -33.18 -14.68
CA PHE A 189 9.33 -34.10 -15.78
C PHE A 189 10.81 -34.45 -15.96
N VAL A 190 11.08 -35.62 -16.53
CA VAL A 190 12.43 -36.12 -16.80
C VAL A 190 13.13 -35.17 -17.78
N THR A 191 14.30 -34.65 -17.41
CA THR A 191 15.08 -33.76 -18.28
C THR A 191 15.44 -34.44 -19.60
N GLY A 192 15.01 -33.87 -20.73
CA GLY A 192 15.17 -34.47 -22.07
C GLY A 192 14.29 -35.70 -22.30
N GLY A 193 13.28 -35.90 -21.44
CA GLY A 193 12.21 -36.86 -21.57
C GLY A 193 11.26 -36.52 -22.72
N ARG A 194 10.22 -37.34 -22.90
CA ARG A 194 9.34 -37.25 -24.08
C ARG A 194 8.28 -36.16 -23.94
N ILE A 195 8.00 -35.69 -22.72
CA ILE A 195 6.93 -34.72 -22.45
C ILE A 195 7.36 -33.31 -22.88
N LEU A 196 8.54 -32.84 -22.46
CA LEU A 196 8.98 -31.44 -22.66
C LEU A 196 9.88 -31.17 -23.88
N SER A 197 10.35 -32.18 -24.62
CA SER A 197 11.40 -31.94 -25.64
C SER A 197 10.85 -31.39 -26.97
N GLU A 198 11.23 -30.16 -27.34
CA GLU A 198 10.94 -29.53 -28.64
C GLU A 198 12.11 -29.68 -29.68
N ASP A 199 13.31 -30.06 -29.24
CA ASP A 199 14.57 -29.94 -30.00
C ASP A 199 14.89 -31.11 -30.96
N GLY A 200 14.01 -32.11 -31.06
CA GLY A 200 14.25 -33.31 -31.86
C GLY A 200 15.27 -34.29 -31.27
N SER A 201 15.64 -34.15 -29.99
CA SER A 201 16.44 -35.14 -29.25
C SER A 201 15.72 -36.48 -29.04
N SER A 202 14.39 -36.47 -29.07
CA SER A 202 13.53 -37.65 -29.14
C SER A 202 12.58 -37.58 -30.35
N PRO A 203 12.65 -38.53 -31.30
CA PRO A 203 11.71 -38.58 -32.45
C PRO A 203 10.28 -39.00 -32.06
N LEU A 204 10.00 -39.13 -30.76
CA LEU A 204 8.71 -39.56 -30.18
C LEU A 204 8.05 -38.47 -29.32
N ALA A 205 8.65 -37.28 -29.19
CA ALA A 205 8.08 -36.18 -28.42
C ALA A 205 6.95 -35.47 -29.17
N LEU A 206 5.94 -35.03 -28.43
CA LEU A 206 4.82 -34.27 -28.98
C LEU A 206 5.06 -32.77 -28.76
N THR A 207 4.79 -31.97 -29.78
CA THR A 207 4.75 -30.49 -29.66
C THR A 207 3.61 -30.01 -28.76
N ALA A 208 2.81 -30.89 -28.16
CA ALA A 208 1.61 -30.53 -27.41
C ALA A 208 1.90 -30.11 -25.96
N PHE A 209 3.08 -30.45 -25.40
CA PHE A 209 3.40 -30.25 -23.98
C PHE A 209 4.75 -29.54 -23.75
N THR A 210 5.24 -28.83 -24.76
CA THR A 210 6.57 -28.16 -24.71
C THR A 210 6.65 -27.06 -23.65
N ASN A 211 5.51 -26.48 -23.29
CA ASN A 211 5.36 -25.53 -22.18
C ASN A 211 4.67 -26.20 -20.99
N GLY A 212 4.82 -27.52 -20.81
CA GLY A 212 4.16 -28.30 -19.76
C GLY A 212 4.90 -28.30 -18.41
N ASP A 213 6.09 -27.69 -18.32
CA ASP A 213 6.95 -27.82 -17.15
C ASP A 213 6.36 -27.08 -15.94
N PHE A 214 5.55 -27.80 -15.16
CA PHE A 214 4.91 -27.28 -13.95
C PHE A 214 5.89 -27.02 -12.80
N THR A 215 7.19 -27.31 -12.96
CA THR A 215 8.22 -26.86 -12.02
C THR A 215 8.75 -25.46 -12.33
N SER A 216 8.29 -24.85 -13.42
CA SER A 216 8.56 -23.43 -13.70
C SER A 216 7.92 -22.56 -12.60
N PRO A 217 8.61 -21.52 -12.10
CA PRO A 217 8.12 -20.69 -11.00
C PRO A 217 6.71 -20.13 -11.21
N ASP A 218 6.41 -19.67 -12.43
CA ASP A 218 5.14 -18.98 -12.75
C ASP A 218 4.06 -19.93 -13.27
N TYR A 219 4.27 -21.25 -13.17
CA TYR A 219 3.33 -22.19 -13.75
C TYR A 219 2.04 -22.24 -12.94
N GLN A 220 0.92 -21.85 -13.54
CA GLN A 220 -0.41 -22.02 -12.95
C GLN A 220 -1.11 -23.22 -13.57
N VAL A 221 -1.67 -24.09 -12.73
CA VAL A 221 -2.35 -25.32 -13.16
C VAL A 221 -3.81 -25.02 -13.44
N ALA A 222 -4.55 -24.49 -12.46
CA ALA A 222 -5.96 -24.19 -12.62
C ALA A 222 -6.46 -23.13 -11.65
N ARG A 223 -7.51 -22.39 -12.03
CA ARG A 223 -8.33 -21.60 -11.11
C ARG A 223 -9.61 -22.35 -10.77
N ILE A 224 -9.98 -22.40 -9.50
CA ILE A 224 -11.25 -22.97 -9.04
C ILE A 224 -12.08 -21.86 -8.40
N THR A 225 -13.30 -21.67 -8.91
CA THR A 225 -14.26 -20.71 -8.37
C THR A 225 -15.55 -21.41 -7.95
N ILE A 226 -16.05 -21.15 -6.74
CA ILE A 226 -17.24 -21.76 -6.14
C ILE A 226 -18.26 -20.67 -5.79
N SER A 227 -19.28 -20.46 -6.63
CA SER A 227 -20.20 -19.31 -6.54
C SER A 227 -21.69 -19.70 -6.50
N THR A 228 -22.60 -18.72 -6.42
CA THR A 228 -24.07 -18.93 -6.56
C THR A 228 -24.67 -17.97 -7.59
N GLU A 229 -25.84 -18.27 -8.17
CA GLU A 229 -26.50 -17.36 -9.14
C GLU A 229 -26.86 -15.98 -8.53
N ASP A 230 -27.14 -15.90 -7.23
CA ASP A 230 -27.55 -14.67 -6.52
C ASP A 230 -26.37 -13.87 -5.94
N LYS A 231 -25.17 -14.45 -5.96
CA LYS A 231 -23.90 -13.82 -5.57
C LYS A 231 -22.81 -14.35 -6.53
N PRO A 232 -22.47 -13.64 -7.62
CA PRO A 232 -21.08 -13.70 -8.05
C PRO A 232 -20.25 -13.42 -6.80
N LEU A 233 -19.31 -14.30 -6.47
CA LEU A 233 -18.56 -14.13 -5.22
C LEU A 233 -17.99 -12.72 -5.18
N PRO A 234 -18.02 -12.06 -4.01
CA PRO A 234 -17.21 -10.88 -3.84
C PRO A 234 -15.77 -11.32 -4.16
N ILE A 235 -15.14 -10.63 -5.11
CA ILE A 235 -13.69 -10.52 -5.06
C ILE A 235 -13.46 -9.97 -3.65
N ALA A 236 -12.75 -10.71 -2.79
CA ALA A 236 -12.60 -10.25 -1.41
C ALA A 236 -11.97 -8.85 -1.46
N ASP A 237 -12.44 -7.92 -0.64
CA ASP A 237 -11.86 -6.58 -0.70
C ASP A 237 -10.36 -6.66 -0.34
N PRO A 238 -9.49 -5.88 -0.99
CA PRO A 238 -8.08 -5.92 -0.70
C PRO A 238 -7.82 -5.57 0.77
N VAL A 239 -7.01 -6.37 1.46
CA VAL A 239 -6.70 -6.14 2.88
C VAL A 239 -5.50 -5.23 2.98
N ARG A 240 -5.73 -4.02 3.50
CA ARG A 240 -4.63 -3.08 3.77
C ARG A 240 -3.99 -3.39 5.12
N ILE A 241 -2.66 -3.37 5.15
CA ILE A 241 -1.85 -3.65 6.33
C ILE A 241 -0.87 -2.50 6.50
N THR A 242 -0.59 -2.10 7.74
CA THR A 242 0.34 -1.00 8.03
C THR A 242 1.27 -1.33 9.18
N SER A 243 2.42 -0.67 9.26
CA SER A 243 3.25 -0.70 10.46
C SER A 243 4.05 0.58 10.63
N ASN A 244 4.38 0.90 11.89
CA ASN A 244 5.41 1.87 12.24
C ASN A 244 6.58 1.08 12.82
N LEU A 245 7.80 1.37 12.35
CA LEU A 245 9.02 0.71 12.75
C LEU A 245 9.85 1.64 13.62
N ASP A 246 10.34 1.15 14.75
CA ASP A 246 11.30 1.85 15.60
C ASP A 246 12.15 0.85 16.41
N GLY A 247 13.26 1.32 16.98
CA GLY A 247 14.16 0.48 17.77
C GLY A 247 13.59 0.06 19.13
N SER A 248 12.53 0.71 19.64
CA SER A 248 11.91 0.35 20.92
C SER A 248 11.04 -0.91 20.82
N GLN A 249 10.57 -1.25 19.62
CA GLN A 249 9.79 -2.47 19.35
C GLN A 249 10.66 -3.74 19.29
N GLU A 250 11.97 -3.61 19.15
CA GLU A 250 12.90 -4.73 19.22
C GLU A 250 12.93 -5.37 20.62
N VAL A 251 13.08 -6.70 20.68
CA VAL A 251 13.13 -7.43 21.97
C VAL A 251 14.34 -7.00 22.80
N THR A 252 15.45 -6.71 22.12
CA THR A 252 16.57 -5.95 22.69
C THR A 252 16.60 -4.61 21.99
N ALA A 253 16.43 -3.52 22.74
CA ALA A 253 16.35 -2.16 22.20
C ALA A 253 17.36 -1.95 21.05
N GLY A 254 16.81 -1.62 19.88
CA GLY A 254 17.53 -1.36 18.64
C GLY A 254 18.01 0.08 18.55
N ASP A 255 18.08 0.58 17.33
CA ASP A 255 18.54 1.92 17.00
C ASP A 255 17.46 2.96 17.34
N SER A 256 17.80 3.91 18.22
CA SER A 256 16.89 4.97 18.65
C SER A 256 16.77 6.13 17.67
N ASP A 257 17.70 6.22 16.71
CA ASP A 257 17.77 7.32 15.74
C ASP A 257 17.16 6.93 14.38
N ALA A 258 16.78 5.66 14.23
CA ALA A 258 16.11 5.11 13.06
C ALA A 258 14.61 4.90 13.26
N GLN A 259 13.84 5.09 12.19
CA GLN A 259 12.41 4.85 12.17
C GLN A 259 11.94 4.48 10.76
N GLY A 260 10.78 3.86 10.66
CA GLY A 260 10.15 3.61 9.36
C GLY A 260 8.64 3.49 9.43
N THR A 261 8.01 3.49 8.27
CA THR A 261 6.57 3.23 8.11
C THR A 261 6.36 2.33 6.92
N SER A 262 5.40 1.41 7.01
CA SER A 262 5.04 0.53 5.91
C SER A 262 3.56 0.53 5.62
N VAL A 263 3.25 0.27 4.35
CA VAL A 263 1.92 -0.08 3.85
C VAL A 263 2.07 -1.34 3.03
N LEU A 264 1.19 -2.32 3.25
CA LEU A 264 1.03 -3.46 2.38
C LEU A 264 -0.43 -3.61 1.98
N THR A 265 -0.69 -4.20 0.82
CA THR A 265 -2.04 -4.44 0.32
C THR A 265 -2.11 -5.87 -0.21
N LEU A 266 -2.84 -6.73 0.50
CA LEU A 266 -3.19 -8.06 -0.01
C LEU A 266 -4.30 -7.88 -1.04
N ASN A 267 -4.09 -8.35 -2.26
CA ASN A 267 -5.08 -8.21 -3.30
C ASN A 267 -6.31 -9.11 -3.08
N ASP A 268 -7.33 -8.91 -3.92
CA ASP A 268 -8.62 -9.57 -3.80
C ASP A 268 -8.55 -11.09 -4.02
N THR A 269 -7.56 -11.56 -4.76
CA THR A 269 -7.28 -12.97 -5.04
C THR A 269 -6.42 -13.64 -3.97
N GLY A 270 -5.75 -12.85 -3.11
CA GLY A 270 -4.85 -13.34 -2.07
C GLY A 270 -3.51 -13.87 -2.59
N ASP A 271 -3.19 -13.66 -3.86
CA ASP A 271 -1.98 -14.19 -4.50
C ASP A 271 -0.85 -13.15 -4.62
N SER A 272 -1.13 -11.87 -4.32
CA SER A 272 -0.10 -10.84 -4.23
C SER A 272 -0.30 -9.91 -3.03
N LEU A 273 0.81 -9.57 -2.38
CA LEU A 273 0.92 -8.64 -1.27
C LEU A 273 1.90 -7.53 -1.66
N GLU A 274 1.37 -6.46 -2.27
CA GLU A 274 2.17 -5.28 -2.60
C GLU A 274 2.64 -4.61 -1.32
N TYR A 275 3.91 -4.24 -1.21
CA TYR A 275 4.45 -3.55 -0.04
C TYR A 275 5.22 -2.28 -0.42
N SER A 276 5.20 -1.33 0.49
CA SER A 276 6.01 -0.12 0.46
C SER A 276 6.45 0.23 1.88
N LEU A 277 7.76 0.20 2.11
CA LEU A 277 8.40 0.52 3.38
C LEU A 277 9.31 1.74 3.19
N THR A 278 9.09 2.80 3.98
CA THR A 278 9.98 3.97 4.00
C THR A 278 10.72 4.02 5.32
N VAL A 279 12.07 4.08 5.26
CA VAL A 279 12.96 4.09 6.42
C VAL A 279 13.83 5.33 6.40
N SER A 280 14.02 5.96 7.56
CA SER A 280 14.95 7.07 7.78
C SER A 280 15.92 6.75 8.91
N GLY A 281 17.11 7.35 8.86
CA GLY A 281 18.13 7.19 9.90
C GLY A 281 19.08 6.02 9.68
N LEU A 282 18.91 5.23 8.60
CA LEU A 282 19.79 4.10 8.24
C LEU A 282 20.39 4.26 6.84
N ASP A 283 21.54 3.64 6.59
CA ASP A 283 22.24 3.67 5.30
C ASP A 283 21.96 2.39 4.49
N PHE A 284 21.23 2.55 3.37
CA PHE A 284 20.97 1.48 2.41
C PHE A 284 21.95 1.51 1.22
N GLY A 285 22.75 2.57 1.10
CA GLY A 285 23.69 2.78 0.01
C GLY A 285 24.96 1.94 0.09
N ALA A 286 25.36 1.46 1.28
CA ALA A 286 26.54 0.62 1.47
C ALA A 286 26.46 -0.73 0.72
N ASN A 287 25.25 -1.25 0.54
CA ASN A 287 24.99 -2.50 -0.20
C ASN A 287 24.81 -2.32 -1.71
N GLY A 288 24.90 -1.07 -2.20
CA GLY A 288 24.67 -0.75 -3.60
C GLY A 288 23.20 -0.74 -4.02
N LEU A 289 22.25 -0.77 -3.07
CA LEU A 289 20.81 -0.63 -3.34
C LEU A 289 20.45 0.78 -3.82
N VAL A 290 21.19 1.79 -3.34
CA VAL A 290 20.96 3.19 -3.71
C VAL A 290 22.00 3.68 -4.71
N ALA A 291 21.53 4.30 -5.79
CA ALA A 291 22.39 4.93 -6.78
C ALA A 291 23.13 6.13 -6.17
N GLY A 292 24.46 6.05 -6.08
CA GLY A 292 25.30 7.07 -5.44
C GLY A 292 26.22 6.52 -4.35
N GLY A 293 25.96 5.30 -3.88
CA GLY A 293 26.70 4.64 -2.80
C GLY A 293 26.16 5.03 -1.42
N ALA A 294 26.92 4.68 -0.38
CA ALA A 294 26.61 4.95 1.02
C ALA A 294 26.17 6.40 1.28
N GLN A 295 25.07 6.56 2.01
CA GLN A 295 24.52 7.82 2.48
C GLN A 295 25.41 8.42 3.58
N THR A 296 26.02 7.57 4.42
CA THR A 296 26.87 7.92 5.57
C THR A 296 28.22 7.19 5.50
N PRO A 297 29.04 7.36 4.44
CA PRO A 297 30.21 6.52 4.14
C PRO A 297 31.35 6.48 5.19
N ASP A 298 31.30 7.34 6.22
CA ASP A 298 32.28 7.41 7.31
C ASP A 298 31.77 6.73 8.60
N ASP A 299 30.51 6.29 8.63
CA ASP A 299 29.88 5.50 9.68
C ASP A 299 29.42 4.17 9.05
N THR A 300 29.69 3.05 9.70
CA THR A 300 29.21 1.75 9.22
C THR A 300 28.21 1.14 10.20
N SER A 301 27.94 1.80 11.32
CA SER A 301 27.03 1.28 12.35
C SER A 301 25.57 1.23 11.87
N ASP A 302 25.18 2.19 11.03
CA ASP A 302 23.88 2.35 10.40
C ASP A 302 23.77 1.68 9.03
N ASP A 303 24.84 1.04 8.55
CA ASP A 303 24.82 0.25 7.32
C ASP A 303 23.83 -0.90 7.49
N VAL A 304 22.72 -0.82 6.74
CA VAL A 304 21.73 -1.89 6.70
C VAL A 304 22.42 -3.12 6.13
N THR A 305 22.19 -4.29 6.71
CA THR A 305 22.73 -5.56 6.23
C THR A 305 21.64 -6.47 5.70
N ARG A 306 20.43 -6.38 6.27
CA ARG A 306 19.32 -7.31 6.01
C ARG A 306 17.97 -6.62 6.24
N LEU A 307 16.95 -7.08 5.52
CA LEU A 307 15.57 -6.66 5.68
C LEU A 307 14.63 -7.84 5.48
N HIS A 308 13.83 -8.14 6.50
CA HIS A 308 12.96 -9.30 6.53
C HIS A 308 11.54 -8.97 7.01
N ILE A 309 10.60 -9.84 6.64
CA ILE A 309 9.34 -10.05 7.35
C ILE A 309 9.47 -11.34 8.18
N HIS A 310 9.08 -11.28 9.44
CA HIS A 310 9.14 -12.39 10.38
C HIS A 310 7.74 -12.79 10.89
N ASN A 311 7.58 -14.04 11.34
CA ASN A 311 6.35 -14.54 11.97
C ASN A 311 6.49 -14.67 13.49
N ALA A 312 5.95 -13.71 14.23
CA ALA A 312 5.66 -13.76 15.67
C ALA A 312 4.82 -12.56 16.14
N SER A 313 4.14 -12.75 17.27
CA SER A 313 3.40 -11.69 17.96
C SER A 313 4.31 -10.55 18.45
N ARG A 314 3.70 -9.40 18.73
CA ARG A 314 4.37 -8.20 19.24
C ARG A 314 5.20 -8.49 20.50
N GLY A 315 6.48 -8.12 20.45
CA GLY A 315 7.43 -8.31 21.56
C GLY A 315 8.08 -9.70 21.64
N GLU A 316 7.82 -10.59 20.66
CA GLU A 316 8.52 -11.87 20.51
C GLU A 316 9.35 -11.90 19.23
N ASN A 317 10.40 -12.74 19.18
CA ASN A 317 11.22 -12.93 17.99
C ASN A 317 10.76 -14.16 17.21
N GLY A 318 10.44 -13.95 15.94
CA GLY A 318 9.96 -14.95 15.00
C GLY A 318 11.01 -15.48 14.03
N GLY A 319 10.67 -16.55 13.31
CA GLY A 319 11.43 -16.98 12.12
C GLY A 319 11.29 -15.98 10.97
N VAL A 320 12.24 -15.95 10.04
CA VAL A 320 12.11 -15.17 8.79
C VAL A 320 11.11 -15.89 7.89
N VAL A 321 10.12 -15.15 7.40
CA VAL A 321 9.09 -15.63 6.47
C VAL A 321 9.47 -15.23 5.06
N PHE A 322 9.78 -13.95 4.87
CA PHE A 322 10.14 -13.37 3.58
C PHE A 322 11.36 -12.47 3.75
N SER A 323 12.36 -12.62 2.88
CA SER A 323 13.56 -11.78 2.90
C SER A 323 13.62 -10.92 1.65
N LEU A 324 13.45 -9.60 1.83
CA LEU A 324 13.65 -8.64 0.75
C LEU A 324 15.12 -8.62 0.34
N PHE A 325 16.04 -8.67 1.32
CA PHE A 325 17.45 -8.99 1.05
C PHE A 325 18.19 -9.40 2.33
N ASP A 326 19.19 -10.29 2.18
CA ASP A 326 20.12 -10.66 3.25
C ASP A 326 21.58 -10.75 2.75
N THR A 327 22.38 -9.70 3.00
CA THR A 327 23.79 -9.69 2.57
C THR A 327 24.70 -10.59 3.41
N VAL A 328 24.24 -11.07 4.57
CA VAL A 328 25.00 -11.89 5.53
C VAL A 328 24.79 -13.38 5.28
N ALA A 329 23.61 -13.79 4.80
CA ALA A 329 23.21 -15.15 4.43
C ALA A 329 22.92 -15.25 2.91
N PRO A 330 23.95 -15.11 2.04
CA PRO A 330 23.79 -15.07 0.59
C PRO A 330 23.17 -16.29 -0.06
N GLU A 331 23.14 -17.43 0.63
CA GLU A 331 22.53 -18.66 0.13
C GLU A 331 21.01 -18.57 -0.07
N LEU A 332 20.35 -17.52 0.42
CA LEU A 332 18.91 -17.30 0.30
C LEU A 332 18.44 -16.78 -1.08
N GLY A 333 19.33 -16.27 -1.94
CA GLY A 333 18.94 -15.79 -3.29
C GLY A 333 19.90 -14.75 -3.88
N ASN A 334 19.73 -14.43 -5.18
CA ASN A 334 20.46 -13.33 -5.85
C ASN A 334 19.75 -12.89 -7.16
N GLN A 335 18.43 -12.69 -7.12
CA GLN A 335 17.60 -12.37 -8.31
C GLN A 335 18.10 -11.10 -9.03
N LEU A 336 18.40 -10.02 -8.30
CA LEU A 336 18.78 -8.70 -8.86
C LEU A 336 20.29 -8.37 -8.85
N ASN A 337 21.18 -9.35 -8.69
CA ASN A 337 22.61 -9.13 -8.35
C ASN A 337 22.82 -8.40 -7.00
N ILE A 338 21.79 -8.40 -6.16
CA ILE A 338 21.83 -8.00 -4.76
C ILE A 338 21.93 -9.29 -3.95
N GLN A 339 23.01 -9.41 -3.17
CA GLN A 339 23.33 -10.62 -2.42
C GLN A 339 22.23 -10.93 -1.38
N GLY A 340 21.60 -12.10 -1.49
CA GLY A 340 20.52 -12.56 -0.60
C GLY A 340 19.14 -11.98 -0.91
N ASN A 341 18.96 -11.31 -2.05
CA ASN A 341 17.65 -10.84 -2.50
C ASN A 341 16.77 -12.01 -2.97
N GLN A 342 15.54 -12.07 -2.44
CA GLN A 342 14.51 -13.06 -2.80
C GLN A 342 13.32 -12.47 -3.56
N ASP A 343 13.32 -11.15 -3.79
CA ASP A 343 12.28 -10.37 -4.46
C ASP A 343 12.78 -9.79 -5.79
N GLU A 344 12.19 -10.25 -6.88
CA GLU A 344 12.50 -9.77 -8.24
C GLU A 344 11.94 -8.38 -8.57
N ASP A 345 10.92 -7.93 -7.84
CA ASP A 345 10.19 -6.68 -8.04
C ASP A 345 10.68 -5.53 -7.15
N LEU A 346 11.63 -5.82 -6.25
CA LEU A 346 12.19 -4.85 -5.31
C LEU A 346 12.75 -3.61 -6.03
N ASN A 347 12.09 -2.49 -5.81
CA ASN A 347 12.49 -1.16 -6.23
C ASN A 347 12.88 -0.31 -5.01
N VAL A 348 14.04 0.35 -5.10
CA VAL A 348 14.60 1.16 -4.01
C VAL A 348 14.77 2.60 -4.47
N THR A 349 14.15 3.53 -3.75
CA THR A 349 14.16 4.96 -4.05
C THR A 349 14.76 5.74 -2.87
N LEU A 350 15.82 6.51 -3.13
CA LEU A 350 16.31 7.52 -2.18
C LEU A 350 15.49 8.80 -2.33
N ASN A 351 14.86 9.22 -1.25
CA ASN A 351 14.01 10.40 -1.21
C ASN A 351 14.84 11.68 -0.96
N GLU A 352 14.31 12.84 -1.33
CA GLU A 352 15.02 14.13 -1.17
C GLU A 352 15.34 14.48 0.30
N ASN A 353 14.55 13.94 1.24
CA ASN A 353 14.74 14.11 2.68
C ASN A 353 15.77 13.14 3.29
N GLY A 354 16.39 12.26 2.48
CA GLY A 354 17.38 11.28 2.92
C GLY A 354 16.82 9.95 3.42
N SER A 355 15.49 9.78 3.49
CA SER A 355 14.86 8.48 3.71
C SER A 355 14.95 7.59 2.46
N VAL A 356 14.80 6.29 2.63
CA VAL A 356 14.80 5.30 1.56
C VAL A 356 13.48 4.55 1.56
N THR A 357 12.82 4.52 0.41
CA THR A 357 11.60 3.74 0.18
C THR A 357 11.94 2.47 -0.58
N LEU A 358 11.55 1.32 -0.03
CA LEU A 358 11.64 0.00 -0.64
C LEU A 358 10.22 -0.45 -0.97
N ALA A 359 9.94 -0.71 -2.23
CA ALA A 359 8.64 -1.16 -2.69
C ALA A 359 8.80 -2.38 -3.60
N GLY A 360 7.85 -3.30 -3.53
CA GLY A 360 7.85 -4.54 -4.31
C GLY A 360 6.53 -5.25 -4.12
N ILE A 361 6.43 -6.44 -4.69
CA ILE A 361 5.26 -7.30 -4.57
C ILE A 361 5.78 -8.59 -3.97
N TRP A 362 5.21 -9.01 -2.83
CA TRP A 362 5.41 -10.36 -2.37
C TRP A 362 4.35 -11.24 -3.03
N GLU A 363 4.77 -12.14 -3.92
CA GLU A 363 3.91 -13.07 -4.64
C GLU A 363 4.56 -14.46 -4.76
N GLU A 364 3.85 -15.40 -5.38
CA GLU A 364 4.23 -16.81 -5.41
C GLU A 364 5.51 -17.11 -6.23
N THR A 365 6.00 -16.14 -7.01
CA THR A 365 7.27 -16.21 -7.74
C THR A 365 8.49 -15.94 -6.85
N ASP A 366 8.28 -15.22 -5.73
CA ASP A 366 9.32 -14.93 -4.77
C ASP A 366 9.74 -16.17 -3.98
N SER A 367 11.04 -16.26 -3.72
CA SER A 367 11.57 -17.36 -2.90
C SER A 367 11.38 -17.06 -1.41
N ALA A 368 10.20 -17.33 -0.84
CA ALA A 368 9.95 -17.17 0.61
C ALA A 368 10.18 -18.47 1.42
N ASN A 369 10.35 -18.35 2.74
CA ASN A 369 10.39 -19.51 3.64
C ASN A 369 9.00 -20.10 3.91
N ASP A 370 7.98 -19.24 3.97
CA ASP A 370 6.57 -19.63 3.97
C ASP A 370 5.88 -18.90 2.81
N ASP A 371 4.99 -19.57 2.09
CA ASP A 371 4.30 -19.00 0.92
C ASP A 371 3.23 -17.97 1.36
N LEU A 372 3.01 -16.91 0.57
CA LEU A 372 1.99 -15.90 0.88
C LEU A 372 0.61 -16.56 1.05
N SER A 373 0.28 -17.53 0.20
CA SER A 373 -1.00 -18.27 0.27
C SER A 373 -1.25 -18.97 1.61
N GLU A 374 -0.21 -19.28 2.40
CA GLU A 374 -0.37 -19.85 3.74
C GLU A 374 -0.79 -18.80 4.78
N LEU A 375 -0.58 -17.51 4.51
CA LEU A 375 -0.83 -16.38 5.42
C LEU A 375 -2.11 -15.61 5.08
N VAL A 376 -2.66 -15.80 3.88
CA VAL A 376 -3.87 -15.10 3.39
C VAL A 376 -5.04 -15.23 4.36
N ALA A 377 -5.27 -16.44 4.88
CA ALA A 377 -6.36 -16.68 5.82
C ALA A 377 -6.16 -15.89 7.13
N GLU A 378 -4.94 -15.91 7.68
CA GLU A 378 -4.59 -15.11 8.87
C GLU A 378 -4.82 -13.62 8.62
N ILE A 379 -4.33 -13.11 7.50
CA ILE A 379 -4.46 -11.68 7.13
C ILE A 379 -5.93 -11.28 7.01
N ARG A 380 -6.77 -12.11 6.40
CA ARG A 380 -8.20 -11.82 6.16
C ARG A 380 -9.08 -12.03 7.39
N ASP A 381 -8.71 -12.95 8.28
CA ASP A 381 -9.49 -13.26 9.48
C ASP A 381 -9.15 -12.33 10.65
N THR A 382 -8.02 -11.64 10.59
CA THR A 382 -7.59 -10.67 11.63
C THR A 382 -8.45 -9.43 11.57
N GLN A 383 -8.97 -9.00 12.73
CA GLN A 383 -9.87 -7.85 12.77
C GLN A 383 -9.11 -6.54 12.50
N GLU A 384 -9.83 -5.54 12.00
CA GLU A 384 -9.29 -4.20 11.83
C GLU A 384 -8.63 -3.68 13.11
N SER A 385 -7.49 -3.01 12.96
CA SER A 385 -6.64 -2.53 14.05
C SER A 385 -6.07 -3.61 14.98
N GLU A 386 -6.16 -4.89 14.63
CA GLU A 386 -5.46 -5.96 15.33
C GLU A 386 -4.08 -6.25 14.70
N ASP A 387 -3.15 -6.68 15.57
CA ASP A 387 -1.82 -7.12 15.16
C ASP A 387 -1.95 -8.45 14.40
N LEU A 388 -1.30 -8.55 13.24
CA LEU A 388 -0.96 -9.83 12.63
C LEU A 388 0.21 -10.44 13.40
N ASP A 389 0.42 -11.76 13.31
CA ASP A 389 1.66 -12.36 13.79
C ASP A 389 2.82 -12.16 12.80
N LEU A 390 2.83 -11.04 12.07
CA LEU A 390 3.85 -10.65 11.10
C LEU A 390 4.48 -9.30 11.46
N TYR A 391 5.77 -9.13 11.20
CA TYR A 391 6.45 -7.84 11.41
C TYR A 391 7.64 -7.62 10.48
N PHE A 392 7.88 -6.36 10.10
CA PHE A 392 9.14 -5.95 9.46
C PHE A 392 10.27 -5.88 10.48
N ASN A 393 11.47 -6.29 10.07
CA ASN A 393 12.70 -6.06 10.81
C ASN A 393 13.83 -5.61 9.87
N VAL A 394 14.45 -4.47 10.18
CA VAL A 394 15.63 -3.95 9.48
C VAL A 394 16.85 -4.19 10.37
N HIS A 395 17.91 -4.82 9.85
CA HIS A 395 19.13 -5.11 10.61
C HIS A 395 20.31 -4.30 10.09
N THR A 396 21.15 -3.78 10.98
CA THR A 396 22.39 -3.05 10.63
C THR A 396 23.66 -3.78 11.10
N GLU A 397 24.85 -3.24 10.81
CA GLU A 397 26.10 -3.78 11.39
C GLU A 397 26.14 -3.66 12.92
N GLU A 398 25.67 -2.54 13.50
CA GLU A 398 25.62 -2.37 14.95
C GLU A 398 24.53 -3.24 15.60
N PHE A 399 23.38 -3.37 14.93
CA PHE A 399 22.22 -4.09 15.44
C PHE A 399 21.89 -5.34 14.60
N PRO A 400 22.72 -6.40 14.68
CA PRO A 400 22.51 -7.62 13.90
C PRO A 400 21.32 -8.46 14.38
N GLY A 401 20.74 -8.13 15.53
CA GLY A 401 19.49 -8.73 16.02
C GLY A 401 18.24 -8.03 15.49
N GLY A 402 18.38 -6.81 14.96
CA GLY A 402 17.30 -5.90 14.57
C GLY A 402 17.60 -4.48 15.05
N ALA A 403 17.66 -3.53 14.12
CA ALA A 403 17.83 -2.10 14.37
C ALA A 403 16.47 -1.44 14.61
N ILE A 404 15.49 -1.73 13.75
CA ILE A 404 14.10 -1.26 13.92
C ILE A 404 13.12 -2.37 13.55
N ARG A 405 12.03 -2.47 14.31
CA ARG A 405 10.92 -3.41 14.10
C ARG A 405 9.59 -2.70 14.03
N GLY A 406 8.69 -3.19 13.19
CA GLY A 406 7.29 -2.74 13.14
C GLY A 406 6.33 -3.91 12.94
N GLN A 407 5.47 -4.13 13.94
CA GLN A 407 4.40 -5.12 13.84
C GLN A 407 3.38 -4.71 12.76
N LEU A 408 3.01 -5.65 11.90
CA LEU A 408 1.98 -5.45 10.89
C LEU A 408 0.59 -5.45 11.54
N VAL A 409 -0.24 -4.50 11.15
CA VAL A 409 -1.59 -4.27 11.69
C VAL A 409 -2.57 -4.12 10.53
N VAL A 410 -3.70 -4.82 10.59
CA VAL A 410 -4.78 -4.71 9.57
C VAL A 410 -5.46 -3.33 9.66
N GLY A 411 -5.62 -2.64 8.53
CA GLY A 411 -6.25 -1.33 8.43
C GLY A 411 -7.79 -1.37 8.41
N ASP A 412 -8.46 -0.26 8.73
CA ASP A 412 -9.93 -0.09 8.71
C ASP A 412 -10.45 0.01 7.26
N GLU A 413 -11.37 -0.88 6.87
CA GLU A 413 -11.98 -0.98 5.53
C GLU A 413 -12.84 0.26 5.18
N ASN A 414 -13.17 1.12 6.15
CA ASN A 414 -13.95 2.35 5.93
C ASN A 414 -13.10 3.61 5.76
N ASN A 415 -11.77 3.48 5.71
CA ASN A 415 -10.88 4.62 5.47
C ASN A 415 -10.20 4.44 4.09
N ASN A 416 -10.99 4.72 3.05
CA ASN A 416 -10.61 4.86 1.64
C ASN A 416 -9.27 5.57 1.48
N THR A 417 -8.16 4.83 1.43
CA THR A 417 -6.80 5.41 1.48
C THR A 417 -6.59 6.20 2.81
N PRO A 418 -5.37 6.37 3.36
CA PRO A 418 -5.15 7.62 4.07
C PRO A 418 -5.53 8.70 3.04
N PRO A 419 -6.45 9.65 3.34
CA PRO A 419 -6.68 10.75 2.42
C PRO A 419 -5.31 11.26 1.99
N ALA A 420 -5.11 11.49 0.68
CA ALA A 420 -3.86 12.03 0.18
C ALA A 420 -3.43 13.13 1.15
N PRO A 421 -2.18 13.09 1.67
CA PRO A 421 -1.81 13.83 2.86
C PRO A 421 -2.29 15.27 2.71
N ASP A 422 -3.14 15.70 3.65
CA ASP A 422 -3.77 17.02 3.59
C ASP A 422 -2.77 18.03 4.13
N LEU A 423 -1.72 18.21 3.33
CA LEU A 423 -0.57 19.00 3.67
C LEU A 423 -0.94 20.47 3.69
N VAL A 424 -0.62 21.10 4.81
CA VAL A 424 -0.86 22.51 5.03
C VAL A 424 0.39 23.16 5.61
N GLU A 425 0.64 24.41 5.23
CA GLU A 425 1.68 25.21 5.86
C GLU A 425 1.14 25.86 7.13
N VAL A 426 1.68 25.47 8.28
CA VAL A 426 1.43 26.11 9.57
C VAL A 426 2.58 27.03 9.91
N THR A 427 2.28 28.32 10.10
CA THR A 427 3.26 29.30 10.57
C THR A 427 3.05 29.59 12.04
N VAL A 428 4.07 29.34 12.85
CA VAL A 428 4.11 29.76 14.26
C VAL A 428 4.95 31.03 14.36
N THR A 429 4.35 32.07 14.94
CA THR A 429 4.96 33.38 15.17
C THR A 429 5.09 33.62 16.66
N VAL A 430 6.27 34.06 17.09
CA VAL A 430 6.54 34.49 18.46
C VAL A 430 6.95 35.97 18.47
N GLU A 431 6.34 36.74 19.36
CA GLU A 431 6.71 38.12 19.68
C GLU A 431 7.14 38.18 21.15
N ASN A 432 8.35 38.70 21.44
CA ASN A 432 8.76 38.96 22.81
C ASN A 432 8.12 40.27 23.31
N LEU A 433 7.23 40.14 24.30
CA LEU A 433 6.42 41.22 24.87
C LEU A 433 7.00 41.83 26.15
N ALA A 434 8.17 41.37 26.60
CA ALA A 434 8.81 41.91 27.79
C ALA A 434 8.96 43.44 27.67
N PRO A 435 8.85 44.21 28.77
CA PRO A 435 9.00 45.65 28.74
C PRO A 435 10.43 46.06 28.35
N ASP A 436 10.64 47.33 27.99
CA ASP A 436 11.99 47.89 27.82
C ASP A 436 12.88 47.55 29.04
N ASN A 437 14.05 46.97 28.79
CA ASN A 437 14.95 46.41 29.80
C ASN A 437 14.37 45.21 30.58
N GLY A 438 13.52 44.41 29.94
CA GLY A 438 12.95 43.15 30.44
C GLY A 438 13.73 41.90 29.99
N THR A 439 13.13 40.72 30.11
CA THR A 439 13.75 39.44 29.74
C THR A 439 13.83 39.23 28.23
N LEU A 440 14.83 38.48 27.78
CA LEU A 440 14.90 37.92 26.42
C LEU A 440 14.37 36.49 26.44
N LEU A 441 14.13 35.92 25.25
CA LEU A 441 13.85 34.50 25.11
C LEU A 441 15.00 33.82 24.38
N THR A 442 15.38 32.63 24.82
CA THR A 442 16.19 31.73 23.99
C THR A 442 15.41 31.35 22.72
N PRO A 443 16.02 30.65 21.75
CA PRO A 443 15.24 30.00 20.70
C PRO A 443 14.06 29.22 21.30
N LEU A 444 12.88 29.38 20.69
CA LEU A 444 11.64 28.79 21.17
C LEU A 444 11.39 27.47 20.44
N TRP A 445 11.32 26.37 21.19
CA TRP A 445 10.95 25.07 20.67
C TRP A 445 9.42 24.98 20.49
N VAL A 446 8.97 24.30 19.44
CA VAL A 446 7.58 23.90 19.20
C VAL A 446 7.51 22.47 18.69
N GLY A 447 6.41 21.77 19.00
CA GLY A 447 6.12 20.44 18.47
C GLY A 447 4.62 20.24 18.21
N PHE A 448 4.30 19.54 17.12
CA PHE A 448 2.93 19.19 16.71
C PHE A 448 2.62 17.71 17.02
N HIS A 449 1.59 17.45 17.83
CA HIS A 449 1.36 16.11 18.40
C HIS A 449 -0.12 15.75 18.54
N ASP A 450 -0.37 14.51 18.95
CA ASP A 450 -1.68 13.88 19.15
C ASP A 450 -2.38 14.22 20.47
N GLY A 451 -1.76 15.08 21.30
CA GLY A 451 -2.25 15.44 22.63
C GLY A 451 -1.65 14.61 23.76
N THR A 452 -0.71 13.69 23.46
CA THR A 452 -0.08 12.84 24.50
C THR A 452 1.32 13.30 24.92
N PHE A 453 2.03 14.11 24.11
CA PHE A 453 3.32 14.67 24.50
C PHE A 453 3.18 15.75 25.58
N ASP A 454 3.58 15.42 26.80
CA ASP A 454 3.59 16.36 27.92
C ASP A 454 4.99 16.96 28.15
N THR A 455 5.09 18.28 28.10
CA THR A 455 6.36 18.99 28.28
C THR A 455 6.81 18.94 29.74
N TYR A 456 5.88 19.04 30.69
CA TYR A 456 6.18 18.96 32.13
C TYR A 456 4.93 18.73 32.98
N ASP A 457 5.15 18.06 34.11
CA ASP A 457 4.20 17.98 35.22
C ASP A 457 4.67 18.86 36.39
N SER A 458 3.84 19.80 36.87
CA SER A 458 4.17 20.57 38.08
C SER A 458 4.37 19.66 39.30
N GLY A 459 5.44 19.87 40.04
CA GLY A 459 5.82 19.03 41.18
C GLY A 459 6.52 17.72 40.80
N ARG A 460 6.92 17.56 39.53
CA ARG A 460 7.81 16.49 39.05
C ARG A 460 9.16 17.07 38.59
N PRO A 461 10.24 16.29 38.64
CA PRO A 461 11.51 16.69 38.04
C PRO A 461 11.35 16.98 36.54
N ALA A 462 12.12 17.93 36.02
CA ALA A 462 12.23 18.17 34.58
C ALA A 462 12.79 16.93 33.85
N SER A 463 12.42 16.75 32.59
CA SER A 463 13.11 15.80 31.71
C SER A 463 14.51 16.31 31.37
N ALA A 464 15.37 15.46 30.82
CA ALA A 464 16.72 15.89 30.42
C ALA A 464 16.67 16.91 29.29
N GLY A 465 15.68 16.80 28.38
CA GLY A 465 15.42 17.77 27.33
C GLY A 465 14.91 19.09 27.86
N LEU A 466 14.00 19.07 28.84
CA LEU A 466 13.53 20.30 29.46
C LEU A 466 14.62 20.99 30.29
N GLU A 467 15.44 20.22 31.02
CA GLU A 467 16.61 20.73 31.77
C GLU A 467 17.58 21.45 30.84
N SER A 468 18.02 20.81 29.76
CA SER A 468 18.94 21.42 28.80
C SER A 468 18.35 22.64 28.09
N LEU A 469 17.03 22.65 27.85
CA LEU A 469 16.34 23.82 27.31
C LEU A 469 16.29 24.95 28.33
N ALA A 470 15.92 24.64 29.58
CA ALA A 470 15.71 25.63 30.64
C ALA A 470 17.03 26.27 31.11
N GLU A 471 18.15 25.56 31.08
CA GLU A 471 19.45 26.05 31.53
C GLU A 471 20.29 26.73 30.43
N ASP A 472 20.18 26.24 29.20
CA ASP A 472 21.07 26.68 28.10
C ASP A 472 20.33 27.25 26.88
N GLY A 473 19.00 27.11 26.84
CA GLY A 473 18.22 27.36 25.63
C GLY A 473 18.47 26.34 24.52
N ASN A 474 19.01 25.16 24.84
CA ASN A 474 19.31 24.11 23.87
C ASN A 474 18.10 23.19 23.67
N THR A 475 17.50 23.26 22.48
CA THR A 475 16.28 22.53 22.14
C THR A 475 16.52 21.11 21.61
N SER A 476 17.77 20.73 21.33
CA SER A 476 18.08 19.46 20.65
C SER A 476 17.67 18.21 21.44
N LEU A 477 17.73 18.25 22.77
CA LEU A 477 17.33 17.10 23.60
C LEU A 477 15.81 16.98 23.69
N ILE A 478 15.08 18.09 23.85
CA ILE A 478 13.61 18.04 23.90
C ILE A 478 13.01 17.66 22.53
N SER A 479 13.62 18.10 21.42
CA SER A 479 13.28 17.62 20.08
C SER A 479 13.42 16.09 19.96
N ARG A 480 14.49 15.51 20.52
CA ARG A 480 14.67 14.05 20.55
C ARG A 480 13.65 13.37 21.44
N GLU A 481 13.38 13.89 22.64
CA GLU A 481 12.34 13.35 23.55
C GLU A 481 10.95 13.38 22.89
N PHE A 482 10.66 14.45 22.15
CA PHE A 482 9.43 14.60 21.38
C PHE A 482 9.29 13.54 20.29
N ILE A 483 10.27 13.40 19.40
CA ILE A 483 10.21 12.41 18.31
C ILE A 483 10.18 10.99 18.89
N SER A 484 11.02 10.68 19.88
CA SER A 484 11.07 9.35 20.52
C SER A 484 9.82 9.00 21.35
N SER A 485 8.97 9.97 21.68
CA SER A 485 7.69 9.71 22.33
C SER A 485 6.64 9.10 21.39
N GLY A 486 6.80 9.24 20.07
CA GLY A 486 5.82 8.83 19.06
C GLY A 486 4.55 9.69 19.01
N ALA A 487 4.41 10.69 19.89
CA ALA A 487 3.23 11.54 19.97
C ALA A 487 3.08 12.51 18.79
N GLY A 488 4.18 12.83 18.10
CA GLY A 488 4.25 13.82 17.04
C GLY A 488 5.39 13.57 16.07
N LEU A 489 5.29 14.11 14.86
CA LEU A 489 6.27 13.90 13.78
C LEU A 489 6.99 15.19 13.34
N VAL A 490 6.43 16.35 13.68
CA VAL A 490 6.95 17.65 13.23
C VAL A 490 7.22 18.52 14.44
N ASP A 491 8.45 19.02 14.54
CA ASP A 491 8.88 19.97 15.56
C ASP A 491 9.83 21.01 14.96
N GLY A 492 10.23 21.98 15.76
CA GLY A 492 11.31 22.87 15.35
C GLY A 492 11.62 23.97 16.35
N THR A 493 12.65 24.74 16.02
CA THR A 493 13.19 25.78 16.88
C THR A 493 13.13 27.12 16.17
N ILE A 494 12.34 28.05 16.72
CA ILE A 494 12.19 29.41 16.22
C ILE A 494 13.30 30.28 16.81
N THR A 495 14.13 30.86 15.94
CA THR A 495 15.26 31.72 16.33
C THR A 495 15.00 33.19 15.97
N ALA A 496 15.79 34.12 16.51
CA ALA A 496 15.76 35.52 16.12
C ALA A 496 16.01 35.75 14.59
N PRO A 497 15.41 36.77 13.96
CA PRO A 497 15.64 37.15 12.57
C PRO A 497 17.07 37.69 12.33
N GLY A 498 17.90 36.98 11.54
CA GLY A 498 19.14 37.58 11.02
C GLY A 498 20.40 36.72 10.76
N GLY A 499 20.42 35.39 10.90
CA GLY A 499 21.58 34.60 10.43
C GLY A 499 21.73 33.18 10.98
N ALA A 500 22.69 32.44 10.40
CA ALA A 500 22.99 31.02 10.60
C ALA A 500 23.60 30.64 11.97
N THR A 501 23.29 31.39 13.03
CA THR A 501 23.67 31.09 14.42
C THR A 501 22.50 31.40 15.35
N PRO A 502 22.06 30.45 16.20
CA PRO A 502 20.94 30.68 17.13
C PRO A 502 21.26 31.85 18.05
N GLY A 503 20.36 32.84 18.10
CA GLY A 503 20.46 34.00 18.98
C GLY A 503 19.15 34.18 19.76
N PRO A 504 19.19 34.81 20.94
CA PRO A 504 17.99 35.15 21.71
C PRO A 504 17.05 36.07 20.93
N ILE A 505 15.74 35.88 21.11
CA ILE A 505 14.69 36.77 20.60
C ILE A 505 14.63 37.99 21.51
N ASP A 506 15.07 39.15 21.00
CA ASP A 506 15.22 40.38 21.78
C ASP A 506 13.85 41.04 22.06
N ILE A 507 13.83 42.03 22.96
CA ILE A 507 12.61 42.73 23.36
C ILE A 507 11.93 43.39 22.16
N GLY A 508 10.63 43.15 21.98
CA GLY A 508 9.83 43.68 20.88
C GLY A 508 10.14 43.05 19.52
N GLU A 509 10.96 41.99 19.48
CA GLU A 509 11.23 41.24 18.26
C GLU A 509 10.10 40.27 17.95
N THR A 510 9.79 40.13 16.66
CA THR A 510 8.82 39.17 16.14
C THR A 510 9.53 38.27 15.12
N THR A 511 9.42 36.96 15.30
CA THR A 511 9.99 35.96 14.41
C THR A 511 9.01 34.81 14.19
N SER A 512 9.18 34.06 13.12
CA SER A 512 8.28 32.98 12.74
C SER A 512 9.01 31.84 12.06
N LEU A 513 8.47 30.63 12.19
CA LEU A 513 8.85 29.46 11.41
C LEU A 513 7.61 28.83 10.80
N THR A 514 7.73 28.40 9.54
CA THR A 514 6.66 27.72 8.80
C THR A 514 7.00 26.23 8.70
N PHE A 515 5.99 25.41 8.95
CA PHE A 515 6.03 23.97 9.00
C PHE A 515 5.05 23.40 8.00
N THR A 516 5.41 22.31 7.33
CA THR A 516 4.46 21.51 6.57
C THR A 516 3.99 20.38 7.47
N VAL A 517 2.68 20.32 7.72
CA VAL A 517 2.05 19.27 8.54
C VAL A 517 0.91 18.64 7.77
N ASP A 518 0.62 17.38 8.06
CA ASP A 518 -0.56 16.71 7.54
C ASP A 518 -1.70 16.85 8.54
N ARG A 519 -2.68 17.71 8.22
CA ARG A 519 -3.79 18.00 9.14
C ARG A 519 -4.82 16.88 9.24
N SER A 520 -4.69 15.84 8.41
CA SER A 520 -5.48 14.61 8.55
C SER A 520 -4.96 13.72 9.69
N LEU A 521 -3.69 13.89 10.10
CA LEU A 521 -3.08 13.07 11.14
C LEU A 521 -3.42 13.59 12.54
N ALA A 522 -3.79 12.67 13.44
CA ALA A 522 -3.93 12.98 14.86
C ALA A 522 -2.64 13.58 15.44
N SER A 523 -1.47 13.09 15.00
CA SER A 523 -0.14 13.57 15.39
C SER A 523 0.19 15.01 14.98
N SER A 524 -0.71 15.74 14.31
CA SER A 524 -0.55 17.18 14.03
C SER A 524 -1.51 18.08 14.81
N ARG A 525 -2.38 17.50 15.65
CA ARG A 525 -3.59 18.17 16.17
C ARG A 525 -3.32 19.27 17.21
N PHE A 526 -2.34 19.05 18.08
CA PHE A 526 -2.02 19.93 19.20
C PHE A 526 -0.63 20.53 19.06
N LEU A 527 -0.43 21.70 19.66
CA LEU A 527 0.85 22.41 19.71
C LEU A 527 1.38 22.47 21.15
N ASN A 528 2.63 22.02 21.34
CA ASN A 528 3.44 22.36 22.51
C ASN A 528 4.48 23.43 22.18
N TYR A 529 4.91 24.18 23.21
CA TYR A 529 6.01 25.14 23.10
C TYR A 529 6.87 25.17 24.37
N ALA A 530 8.16 25.51 24.24
CA ALA A 530 9.04 25.76 25.37
C ALA A 530 10.17 26.76 25.03
N ALA A 531 10.51 27.65 25.97
CA ALA A 531 11.68 28.54 25.84
C ALA A 531 12.21 28.97 27.22
N MET A 532 13.54 29.11 27.36
CA MET A 532 14.18 29.70 28.53
C MET A 532 14.08 31.23 28.48
N LEU A 533 13.92 31.85 29.65
CA LEU A 533 14.02 33.29 29.85
C LEU A 533 15.47 33.68 30.13
N LEU A 534 15.98 34.70 29.43
CA LEU A 534 17.31 35.25 29.68
C LEU A 534 17.24 36.66 30.29
N PRO A 535 18.14 36.98 31.24
CA PRO A 535 19.02 36.08 31.97
C PRO A 535 18.22 35.25 32.99
N SER A 536 18.61 34.00 33.21
CA SER A 536 18.18 33.18 34.35
C SER A 536 19.13 32.00 34.54
N ASN A 537 18.94 31.25 35.63
CA ASN A 537 19.57 29.96 35.84
C ASN A 537 18.79 28.88 35.08
N ASP A 538 17.50 28.72 35.41
CA ASP A 538 16.64 27.71 34.80
C ASP A 538 15.17 28.17 34.64
N ALA A 539 14.96 29.48 34.50
CA ALA A 539 13.61 30.03 34.34
C ALA A 539 13.11 29.82 32.91
N PHE A 540 11.92 29.24 32.74
CA PHE A 540 11.38 28.93 31.42
C PHE A 540 9.87 29.17 31.31
N ILE A 541 9.37 29.16 30.07
CA ILE A 541 7.95 29.12 29.75
C ILE A 541 7.64 27.88 28.92
N ALA A 542 6.55 27.20 29.24
CA ALA A 542 6.00 26.09 28.45
C ALA A 542 4.52 25.88 28.80
N ASN A 543 3.84 25.00 28.07
CA ASN A 543 2.52 24.52 28.45
C ASN A 543 2.60 23.16 29.17
N GLY A 544 1.97 23.07 30.34
CA GLY A 544 1.91 21.83 31.15
C GLY A 544 0.58 21.09 31.01
N ASN A 545 -0.17 21.39 29.95
CA ASN A 545 -1.33 20.61 29.53
C ASN A 545 -1.13 20.33 28.03
N PRO A 546 -0.94 19.07 27.61
CA PRO A 546 -0.67 18.74 26.23
C PRO A 546 -1.87 19.04 25.30
N GLU A 547 -3.08 19.10 25.84
CA GLU A 547 -4.29 19.44 25.06
C GLU A 547 -4.60 20.96 25.07
N ALA A 548 -3.71 21.81 25.61
CA ALA A 548 -4.01 23.23 25.81
C ALA A 548 -4.22 24.01 24.50
N PHE A 549 -3.56 23.59 23.42
CA PHE A 549 -3.57 24.28 22.13
C PHE A 549 -3.92 23.31 21.00
N GLU A 550 -5.20 22.96 20.91
CA GLU A 550 -5.77 22.26 19.75
C GLU A 550 -5.77 23.22 18.54
N ILE A 551 -4.92 22.96 17.56
CA ILE A 551 -4.76 23.81 16.36
C ILE A 551 -5.51 23.26 15.14
N PHE A 552 -5.87 21.98 15.15
CA PHE A 552 -6.81 21.37 14.21
C PHE A 552 -7.92 20.64 14.98
N ASP A 553 -9.16 20.66 14.47
CA ASP A 553 -10.21 19.82 15.03
C ASP A 553 -10.10 18.36 14.55
N GLN A 554 -10.99 17.50 15.04
CA GLN A 554 -11.03 16.07 14.67
C GLN A 554 -11.23 15.78 13.18
N ASN A 555 -11.68 16.76 12.39
CA ASN A 555 -11.89 16.64 10.95
C ASN A 555 -10.79 17.35 10.15
N GLY A 556 -9.69 17.77 10.80
CA GLY A 556 -8.57 18.48 10.16
C GLY A 556 -8.83 19.97 9.89
N ASN A 557 -9.94 20.56 10.38
CA ASN A 557 -10.17 22.00 10.17
C ASN A 557 -9.24 22.81 11.07
N PHE A 558 -8.56 23.80 10.50
CA PHE A 558 -7.67 24.67 11.26
C PHE A 558 -8.43 25.57 12.25
N LEU A 559 -8.08 25.48 13.52
CA LEU A 559 -8.59 26.31 14.62
C LEU A 559 -7.66 27.51 14.90
N GLY A 560 -6.34 27.28 14.77
CA GLY A 560 -5.29 28.24 15.09
C GLY A 560 -5.17 28.57 16.59
N ALA A 561 -4.23 29.46 16.91
CA ALA A 561 -4.01 29.93 18.28
C ALA A 561 -3.49 31.38 18.29
N ASP A 562 -3.91 32.17 19.28
CA ASP A 562 -3.37 33.52 19.56
C ASP A 562 -3.48 33.75 21.08
N PHE A 563 -2.35 33.67 21.76
CA PHE A 563 -2.29 33.79 23.22
C PHE A 563 -1.05 34.51 23.71
N VAL A 564 -1.15 35.04 24.93
CA VAL A 564 -0.06 35.73 25.62
C VAL A 564 0.35 34.92 26.84
N VAL A 565 1.64 34.59 26.91
CA VAL A 565 2.28 34.01 28.08
C VAL A 565 2.59 35.15 29.06
N ARG A 566 2.05 35.07 30.27
CA ARG A 566 2.21 36.10 31.31
C ARG A 566 3.36 35.76 32.24
N GLY A 567 3.94 36.79 32.88
CA GLY A 567 5.07 36.59 33.79
C GLY A 567 4.75 35.73 35.02
N ASN A 568 3.48 35.68 35.46
CA ASN A 568 3.04 34.76 36.51
C ASN A 568 2.88 33.29 36.05
N GLN A 569 3.26 32.97 34.82
CA GLN A 569 3.32 31.61 34.27
C GLN A 569 4.77 31.16 34.03
N VAL A 570 5.76 31.97 34.41
CA VAL A 570 7.17 31.57 34.34
C VAL A 570 7.43 30.49 35.39
N LEU A 571 8.11 29.45 34.95
CA LEU A 571 8.43 28.26 35.70
C LEU A 571 9.91 28.22 36.04
N ASP A 572 10.20 27.58 37.16
CA ASP A 572 11.51 27.16 37.63
C ASP A 572 11.61 25.66 37.31
N ALA A 573 12.67 25.23 36.61
CA ALA A 573 12.84 23.83 36.25
C ALA A 573 13.18 22.96 37.48
N GLY A 574 13.70 23.59 38.54
CA GLY A 574 14.18 22.95 39.75
C GLY A 574 15.50 22.23 39.53
N THR A 575 16.23 22.53 38.45
CA THR A 575 17.46 21.84 38.08
C THR A 575 18.67 22.63 38.55
N GLU A 576 18.63 23.97 38.53
CA GLU A 576 19.68 24.84 39.05
C GLU A 576 19.19 25.78 40.18
N VAL A 577 20.03 26.01 41.18
CA VAL A 577 19.74 26.99 42.24
C VAL A 577 19.68 28.40 41.64
N ASN A 578 18.56 29.09 41.88
CA ASN A 578 18.27 30.48 41.49
C ASN A 578 19.10 31.55 42.25
N ASP A 579 20.43 31.45 42.17
CA ASP A 579 21.38 32.30 42.92
C ASP A 579 21.81 33.59 42.19
N GLU A 580 21.55 33.69 40.90
CA GLU A 580 21.99 34.78 40.01
C GLU A 580 23.52 34.99 39.99
N ALA A 581 24.31 33.93 40.20
CA ALA A 581 25.76 34.01 40.19
C ALA A 581 26.31 34.27 38.78
N GLU A 582 27.47 34.94 38.72
CA GLU A 582 28.03 35.40 37.44
C GLU A 582 28.34 34.26 36.48
N ASP A 583 28.83 33.16 37.04
CA ASP A 583 29.36 32.00 36.34
C ASP A 583 28.31 30.91 36.06
N SER A 584 27.11 31.01 36.63
CA SER A 584 25.99 30.08 36.42
C SER A 584 24.83 30.69 35.63
N THR A 585 24.58 32.00 35.75
CA THR A 585 23.44 32.63 35.06
C THR A 585 23.75 32.89 33.59
N ALA A 586 22.96 32.28 32.71
CA ALA A 586 23.02 32.50 31.28
C ALA A 586 22.91 34.00 30.93
N PHE A 587 23.57 34.44 29.85
CA PHE A 587 23.85 35.84 29.43
C PHE A 587 25.02 36.54 30.17
N PHE A 588 25.34 36.21 31.42
CA PHE A 588 26.43 36.89 32.14
C PHE A 588 27.80 36.27 31.84
N GLY A 589 28.27 35.36 32.69
CA GLY A 589 29.62 34.80 32.66
C GLY A 589 29.66 33.28 32.51
N GLN A 590 28.50 32.64 32.34
CA GLN A 590 28.40 31.23 31.97
C GLN A 590 29.22 30.98 30.69
N SER A 591 30.24 30.14 30.80
CA SER A 591 31.21 29.90 29.71
C SER A 591 31.10 28.50 29.09
N THR A 592 30.35 27.61 29.75
CA THR A 592 30.00 26.26 29.30
C THR A 592 28.60 25.93 29.78
N PRO A 593 27.85 25.07 29.08
CA PRO A 593 26.56 24.54 29.54
C PRO A 593 26.61 23.92 30.94
N ASN A 594 25.48 23.93 31.65
CA ASN A 594 25.24 23.25 32.95
C ASN A 594 26.30 23.55 34.03
N THR A 595 26.38 24.79 34.53
CA THR A 595 27.46 25.24 35.43
C THR A 595 27.00 25.77 36.78
N GLY A 596 25.69 25.85 37.02
CA GLY A 596 25.10 26.18 38.31
C GLY A 596 25.23 25.05 39.34
N THR A 597 24.72 25.32 40.53
CA THR A 597 24.64 24.30 41.58
C THR A 597 23.30 23.58 41.42
N ASP A 598 23.33 22.25 41.27
CA ASP A 598 22.09 21.46 41.15
C ASP A 598 21.15 21.68 42.34
N GLU A 599 19.89 22.03 42.08
CA GLU A 599 18.85 22.10 43.12
C GLU A 599 18.21 20.72 43.38
N ASN A 600 18.22 19.82 42.37
CA ASN A 600 17.54 18.51 42.42
C ASN A 600 16.07 18.62 42.88
N GLY A 601 15.42 19.70 42.45
CA GLY A 601 14.06 20.07 42.75
C GLY A 601 13.05 19.47 41.78
N VAL A 602 11.97 20.21 41.58
CA VAL A 602 10.84 19.85 40.71
C VAL A 602 10.36 21.10 40.00
N VAL A 603 9.69 20.94 38.86
CA VAL A 603 9.11 22.05 38.12
C VAL A 603 8.04 22.74 38.96
N GLU A 604 8.20 24.04 39.21
CA GLU A 604 7.25 24.86 39.95
C GLU A 604 7.19 26.31 39.43
N LEU A 605 6.29 27.13 39.98
CA LEU A 605 6.23 28.55 39.62
C LEU A 605 7.47 29.28 40.15
N HIS A 606 8.18 29.97 39.27
CA HIS A 606 9.37 30.71 39.65
C HIS A 606 9.02 31.90 40.55
N GLN A 607 9.76 32.07 41.65
CA GLN A 607 9.47 33.08 42.68
C GLN A 607 9.89 34.53 42.30
N GLY A 608 10.29 34.76 41.05
CA GLY A 608 10.91 36.01 40.59
C GLY A 608 12.38 36.16 40.94
N PHE A 609 12.96 37.28 40.50
CA PHE A 609 14.37 37.61 40.71
C PHE A 609 14.63 38.29 42.06
N GLN A 610 15.87 38.20 42.55
CA GLN A 610 16.32 38.85 43.76
C GLN A 610 16.36 40.37 43.56
N ALA A 611 15.68 41.13 44.45
CA ALA A 611 15.50 42.58 44.30
C ALA A 611 16.81 43.41 44.18
N ASP A 612 17.87 42.98 44.89
CA ASP A 612 19.22 43.57 44.80
C ASP A 612 20.20 42.61 44.08
N GLY A 613 19.65 41.61 43.37
CA GLY A 613 20.38 40.59 42.63
C GLY A 613 21.08 41.13 41.39
N ARG A 614 21.89 40.27 40.76
CA ARG A 614 22.69 40.65 39.60
C ARG A 614 21.81 41.00 38.41
N ILE A 615 20.70 40.28 38.22
CA ILE A 615 19.79 40.48 37.08
C ILE A 615 19.16 41.87 37.15
N LEU A 616 18.46 42.20 38.25
CA LEU A 616 17.75 43.47 38.37
C LEU A 616 18.69 44.68 38.60
N SER A 617 19.94 44.44 39.00
CA SER A 617 20.96 45.47 39.11
C SER A 617 21.63 45.82 37.78
N GLU A 618 21.56 44.95 36.77
CA GLU A 618 22.08 45.22 35.42
C GLU A 618 21.14 46.18 34.69
N PRO A 619 21.59 47.37 34.26
CA PRO A 619 20.74 48.34 33.59
C PRO A 619 19.95 47.80 32.39
N ARG A 620 20.48 46.80 31.67
CA ARG A 620 19.78 46.15 30.55
C ARG A 620 18.58 45.29 30.99
N PHE A 621 18.51 44.88 32.25
CA PHE A 621 17.47 43.99 32.80
C PHE A 621 16.76 44.58 34.02
N ALA A 622 16.84 45.91 34.21
CA ALA A 622 16.28 46.58 35.39
C ALA A 622 14.74 46.43 35.52
N ASN A 623 14.05 46.05 34.44
CA ASN A 623 12.61 45.76 34.42
C ASN A 623 12.34 44.28 34.08
N ALA A 624 13.27 43.36 34.36
CA ALA A 624 13.14 41.94 34.02
C ALA A 624 12.29 41.13 35.02
N ASP A 625 11.90 41.72 36.16
CA ASP A 625 11.07 41.03 37.17
C ASP A 625 9.69 40.66 36.61
N PHE A 626 9.57 39.43 36.12
CA PHE A 626 8.35 38.89 35.53
C PHE A 626 7.23 38.69 36.55
N THR A 627 7.49 38.84 37.85
CA THR A 627 6.43 38.82 38.87
C THR A 627 5.68 40.16 38.99
N ALA A 628 6.15 41.20 38.30
CA ALA A 628 5.48 42.49 38.27
C ALA A 628 4.06 42.37 37.68
N ASP A 629 3.12 43.15 38.25
CA ASP A 629 1.72 43.11 37.82
C ASP A 629 1.59 43.53 36.35
N GLY A 630 0.97 42.66 35.54
CA GLY A 630 0.78 42.88 34.11
C GLY A 630 1.98 42.55 33.22
N TYR A 631 3.00 41.87 33.73
CA TYR A 631 4.13 41.43 32.89
C TYR A 631 3.67 40.42 31.82
N GLU A 632 4.05 40.68 30.57
CA GLU A 632 3.80 39.80 29.42
C GLU A 632 5.16 39.36 28.87
N VAL A 633 5.34 38.05 28.67
CA VAL A 633 6.62 37.46 28.26
C VAL A 633 6.65 37.31 26.75
N ALA A 634 5.68 36.60 26.19
CA ALA A 634 5.59 36.37 24.76
C ALA A 634 4.13 36.34 24.29
N ARG A 635 3.93 36.68 23.02
CA ARG A 635 2.74 36.33 22.26
C ARG A 635 3.08 35.24 21.26
N ILE A 636 2.29 34.17 21.24
CA ILE A 636 2.41 33.10 20.26
C ILE A 636 1.15 33.11 19.41
N THR A 637 1.34 33.17 18.08
CA THR A 637 0.27 33.15 17.09
C THR A 637 0.53 32.03 16.08
N VAL A 638 -0.49 31.23 15.81
CA VAL A 638 -0.45 30.12 14.85
C VAL A 638 -1.44 30.44 13.73
N THR A 639 -0.96 30.44 12.49
CA THR A 639 -1.75 30.68 11.28
C THR A 639 -1.50 29.59 10.25
N THR A 640 -2.43 29.40 9.32
CA THR A 640 -2.33 28.35 8.29
C THR A 640 -2.44 28.95 6.89
N ASN A 641 -1.78 28.32 5.92
CA ASN A 641 -2.01 28.52 4.49
C ASN A 641 -2.17 27.15 3.82
N ASP A 642 -3.26 26.95 3.07
CA ASP A 642 -3.44 25.73 2.28
C ASP A 642 -2.40 25.67 1.15
N LEU A 643 -1.76 24.51 0.99
CA LEU A 643 -0.99 24.21 -0.21
C LEU A 643 -1.96 23.91 -1.37
N PRO A 644 -1.68 24.36 -2.61
CA PRO A 644 -2.53 24.02 -3.74
C PRO A 644 -2.49 22.51 -3.98
N GLN A 645 -3.60 21.83 -3.71
CA GLN A 645 -3.81 20.42 -4.05
C GLN A 645 -4.17 20.30 -5.54
N THR A 646 -3.52 19.41 -6.28
CA THR A 646 -3.92 19.08 -7.65
C THR A 646 -5.22 18.27 -7.60
N PRO A 647 -6.33 18.74 -8.19
CA PRO A 647 -7.59 17.99 -8.17
C PRO A 647 -7.43 16.59 -8.77
N LEU A 648 -8.21 15.62 -8.27
CA LEU A 648 -8.19 14.26 -8.80
C LEU A 648 -8.45 14.27 -10.33
N GLY A 649 -7.66 13.50 -11.08
CA GLY A 649 -7.67 13.50 -12.55
C GLY A 649 -6.79 14.59 -13.20
N ALA A 650 -6.37 15.63 -12.49
CA ALA A 650 -5.74 16.81 -13.10
C ALA A 650 -4.20 16.78 -13.16
N ALA A 651 -3.57 15.61 -13.00
CA ALA A 651 -2.10 15.47 -12.90
C ALA A 651 -1.33 16.10 -14.08
N PHE A 652 -1.92 16.11 -15.28
CA PHE A 652 -1.30 16.65 -16.50
C PHE A 652 -1.81 18.03 -16.92
N GLN A 653 -2.77 18.63 -16.20
CA GLN A 653 -3.58 19.73 -16.72
C GLN A 653 -3.02 21.13 -16.40
N ASP A 654 -2.18 21.26 -15.36
CA ASP A 654 -1.47 22.50 -14.98
C ASP A 654 -2.36 23.76 -15.06
N ASN A 655 -3.54 23.73 -14.42
CA ASN A 655 -4.52 24.83 -14.41
C ASN A 655 -4.88 25.34 -15.83
N GLY A 656 -5.09 24.40 -16.76
CA GLY A 656 -5.43 24.68 -18.15
C GLY A 656 -4.24 24.98 -19.06
N GLN A 657 -3.00 24.87 -18.59
CA GLN A 657 -1.79 25.07 -19.42
C GLN A 657 -1.16 23.76 -19.93
N GLY A 658 -1.62 22.61 -19.40
CA GLY A 658 -1.09 21.29 -19.72
C GLY A 658 -1.91 20.53 -20.76
N GLU A 659 -1.86 19.20 -20.67
CA GLU A 659 -2.53 18.29 -21.61
C GLU A 659 -4.00 18.08 -21.21
N ALA A 660 -4.89 17.96 -22.20
CA ALA A 660 -6.32 17.69 -21.99
C ALA A 660 -6.57 16.20 -21.64
N LEU A 661 -5.91 15.69 -20.60
CA LEU A 661 -5.95 14.30 -20.15
C LEU A 661 -6.45 14.22 -18.70
N LEU A 662 -7.14 13.13 -18.38
CA LEU A 662 -7.48 12.77 -17.00
C LEU A 662 -6.66 11.57 -16.56
N ASP A 663 -5.91 11.70 -15.45
CA ASP A 663 -5.08 10.62 -14.91
C ASP A 663 -5.69 10.02 -13.64
N PHE A 664 -6.14 8.77 -13.73
CA PHE A 664 -6.66 8.00 -12.61
C PHE A 664 -5.84 6.75 -12.29
N ARG A 665 -4.62 6.64 -12.86
CA ARG A 665 -3.77 5.46 -12.65
C ARG A 665 -3.43 5.21 -11.18
N SER A 666 -3.24 6.28 -10.40
CA SER A 666 -2.97 6.20 -8.96
C SER A 666 -4.16 5.70 -8.12
N ILE A 667 -5.34 5.56 -8.72
CA ILE A 667 -6.57 5.14 -8.03
C ILE A 667 -6.80 3.62 -8.16
N GLY A 668 -6.12 2.95 -9.10
CA GLY A 668 -6.38 1.55 -9.41
C GLY A 668 -7.84 1.32 -9.83
N ASN A 669 -8.35 0.08 -9.76
CA ASN A 669 -9.67 -0.27 -10.26
C ASN A 669 -10.86 0.27 -9.44
N GLN A 670 -10.62 1.14 -8.47
CA GLN A 670 -11.68 1.73 -7.64
C GLN A 670 -12.67 2.53 -8.47
N GLN A 671 -13.93 2.58 -8.04
CA GLN A 671 -14.96 3.35 -8.74
C GLN A 671 -14.73 4.85 -8.53
N VAL A 672 -14.59 5.58 -9.63
CA VAL A 672 -14.53 7.05 -9.65
C VAL A 672 -15.89 7.61 -10.01
N THR A 673 -16.34 8.61 -9.25
CA THR A 673 -17.55 9.39 -9.51
C THR A 673 -17.17 10.76 -10.05
N ALA A 674 -17.63 11.08 -11.27
CA ALA A 674 -17.56 12.41 -11.86
C ALA A 674 -18.80 13.23 -11.47
N ASN A 675 -18.65 14.10 -10.47
CA ASN A 675 -19.65 15.06 -10.05
C ASN A 675 -19.69 16.23 -11.03
N LEU A 676 -20.76 16.31 -11.83
CA LEU A 676 -20.90 17.32 -12.86
C LEU A 676 -21.31 18.66 -12.24
N LEU A 677 -20.37 19.61 -12.16
CA LEU A 677 -20.62 20.94 -11.61
C LEU A 677 -21.33 21.84 -12.62
N GLU A 678 -20.96 21.72 -13.90
CA GLU A 678 -21.52 22.52 -14.99
C GLU A 678 -21.48 21.73 -16.30
N VAL A 679 -22.60 21.68 -17.02
CA VAL A 679 -22.69 21.23 -18.41
C VAL A 679 -23.51 22.24 -19.19
N THR A 680 -22.92 22.88 -20.20
CA THR A 680 -23.59 23.88 -21.06
C THR A 680 -23.29 23.60 -22.53
N SER A 681 -24.09 24.16 -23.42
CA SER A 681 -23.95 23.93 -24.86
C SER A 681 -24.68 25.02 -25.65
N GLU A 682 -23.98 25.72 -26.55
CA GLU A 682 -24.57 26.68 -27.50
C GLU A 682 -24.84 26.07 -28.89
N ALA A 683 -24.38 24.84 -29.12
CA ALA A 683 -24.50 24.13 -30.39
C ALA A 683 -25.94 23.92 -30.90
N ALA A 684 -26.10 23.90 -32.22
CA ALA A 684 -27.33 23.42 -32.84
C ALA A 684 -27.43 21.87 -32.83
N PHE A 685 -26.29 21.17 -32.84
CA PHE A 685 -26.23 19.71 -32.88
C PHE A 685 -26.50 19.06 -31.52
N ASN A 686 -26.96 17.81 -31.54
CA ASN A 686 -27.06 17.00 -30.33
C ASN A 686 -25.77 16.20 -30.17
N ASN A 687 -24.76 16.82 -29.57
CA ASN A 687 -23.44 16.23 -29.42
C ASN A 687 -23.38 15.25 -28.24
N LEU A 688 -22.52 14.24 -28.37
CA LEU A 688 -22.08 13.36 -27.30
C LEU A 688 -20.60 13.64 -27.03
N VAL A 689 -20.24 13.90 -25.78
CA VAL A 689 -18.84 13.91 -25.33
C VAL A 689 -18.56 12.60 -24.59
N GLY A 690 -17.41 12.02 -24.82
CA GLY A 690 -16.94 10.85 -24.09
C GLY A 690 -15.48 10.97 -23.70
N PHE A 691 -15.07 10.16 -22.73
CA PHE A 691 -13.69 9.99 -22.36
C PHE A 691 -13.30 8.53 -22.57
N TYR A 692 -12.14 8.29 -23.18
CA TYR A 692 -11.69 6.95 -23.58
C TYR A 692 -10.31 6.63 -23.04
N ILE A 693 -10.09 5.33 -22.83
CA ILE A 693 -8.87 4.79 -22.26
C ILE A 693 -7.72 4.90 -23.27
N ILE A 694 -6.59 5.44 -22.82
CA ILE A 694 -5.33 5.51 -23.56
C ILE A 694 -4.20 4.88 -22.73
N GLU A 695 -3.28 4.20 -23.41
CA GLU A 695 -2.18 3.47 -22.78
C GLU A 695 -1.03 4.39 -22.34
N ASP A 696 -0.92 5.56 -22.97
CA ASP A 696 0.14 6.53 -22.72
C ASP A 696 -0.29 7.97 -23.05
N THR A 697 0.53 8.95 -22.68
CA THR A 697 0.26 10.37 -22.93
C THR A 697 0.39 10.77 -24.41
N GLN A 698 0.78 9.86 -25.31
CA GLN A 698 0.77 10.08 -26.76
C GLN A 698 -0.56 9.67 -27.41
N GLY A 699 -1.50 9.13 -26.62
CA GLY A 699 -2.84 8.78 -27.06
C GLY A 699 -2.94 7.39 -27.66
N THR A 700 -1.98 6.49 -27.40
CA THR A 700 -2.06 5.11 -27.88
C THR A 700 -3.33 4.42 -27.37
N VAL A 701 -4.05 3.71 -28.23
CA VAL A 701 -5.21 2.88 -27.87
C VAL A 701 -5.01 1.43 -28.33
N LEU A 702 -5.70 0.48 -27.69
CA LEU A 702 -5.73 -0.91 -28.14
C LEU A 702 -6.98 -1.19 -28.99
N ASP A 703 -6.82 -1.92 -30.09
CA ASP A 703 -7.95 -2.45 -30.85
C ASP A 703 -8.60 -3.68 -30.17
N GLU A 704 -9.65 -4.24 -30.78
CA GLU A 704 -10.36 -5.42 -30.25
C GLU A 704 -9.48 -6.69 -30.13
N PHE A 705 -8.30 -6.68 -30.76
CA PHE A 705 -7.33 -7.78 -30.75
C PHE A 705 -6.11 -7.47 -29.86
N GLY A 706 -6.10 -6.31 -29.17
CA GLY A 706 -4.99 -5.88 -28.32
C GLY A 706 -3.81 -5.26 -29.07
N ASN A 707 -3.95 -4.87 -30.34
CA ASN A 707 -2.89 -4.17 -31.06
C ASN A 707 -2.90 -2.68 -30.72
N ALA A 708 -1.72 -2.12 -30.47
CA ALA A 708 -1.55 -0.69 -30.26
C ALA A 708 -1.72 0.12 -31.55
N LEU A 709 -2.58 1.14 -31.50
CA LEU A 709 -2.85 2.10 -32.57
C LEU A 709 -2.51 3.52 -32.09
N SER A 710 -1.77 4.28 -32.90
CA SER A 710 -1.47 5.69 -32.64
C SER A 710 -2.50 6.61 -33.30
N PRO A 711 -2.69 7.85 -32.81
CA PRO A 711 -3.58 8.81 -33.45
C PRO A 711 -3.28 9.02 -34.93
N GLY A 712 -4.25 8.70 -35.79
CA GLY A 712 -4.16 8.79 -37.25
C GLY A 712 -3.95 7.46 -37.98
N ASP A 713 -3.75 6.37 -37.25
CA ASP A 713 -3.78 5.02 -37.81
C ASP A 713 -5.20 4.61 -38.23
N GLU A 714 -5.29 3.73 -39.24
CA GLU A 714 -6.58 3.15 -39.66
C GLU A 714 -7.17 2.32 -38.50
N GLY A 715 -8.42 2.60 -38.13
CA GLY A 715 -9.09 1.94 -37.00
C GLY A 715 -8.94 2.64 -35.64
N TYR A 716 -8.11 3.69 -35.54
CA TYR A 716 -7.89 4.40 -34.26
C TYR A 716 -9.20 4.96 -33.67
N ALA A 717 -9.99 5.66 -34.48
CA ALA A 717 -11.21 6.32 -33.99
C ALA A 717 -12.28 5.32 -33.54
N GLU A 718 -12.37 4.16 -34.22
CA GLU A 718 -13.23 3.05 -33.83
C GLU A 718 -12.81 2.47 -32.48
N ALA A 719 -11.51 2.15 -32.32
CA ALA A 719 -10.96 1.61 -31.08
C ALA A 719 -11.13 2.59 -29.89
N ALA A 720 -10.87 3.88 -30.12
CA ALA A 720 -11.02 4.92 -29.10
C ALA A 720 -12.48 5.04 -28.62
N VAL A 721 -13.44 5.14 -29.53
CA VAL A 721 -14.87 5.26 -29.15
C VAL A 721 -15.41 3.96 -28.52
N ALA A 722 -14.89 2.80 -28.94
CA ALA A 722 -15.24 1.52 -28.35
C ALA A 722 -14.75 1.38 -26.89
N ARG A 723 -13.57 1.93 -26.57
CA ARG A 723 -12.95 1.92 -25.22
C ARG A 723 -13.28 3.17 -24.39
N ARG A 724 -14.52 3.67 -24.50
CA ARG A 724 -14.98 4.80 -23.68
C ARG A 724 -15.24 4.39 -22.23
N ALA A 725 -14.76 5.19 -21.28
CA ALA A 725 -14.97 5.02 -19.85
C ALA A 725 -16.31 5.61 -19.39
N PHE A 726 -16.63 6.83 -19.82
CA PHE A 726 -17.92 7.48 -19.55
C PHE A 726 -18.29 8.49 -20.64
N GLU A 727 -19.56 8.89 -20.66
CA GLU A 727 -20.11 9.80 -21.68
C GLU A 727 -21.12 10.79 -21.10
N LEU A 728 -21.26 11.94 -21.75
CA LEU A 728 -22.20 12.99 -21.37
C LEU A 728 -22.70 13.77 -22.60
N ASN A 729 -23.87 14.38 -22.46
CA ASN A 729 -24.43 15.31 -23.44
C ASN A 729 -25.05 16.51 -22.72
N ARG A 730 -25.57 17.47 -23.47
CA ARG A 730 -26.20 18.70 -22.94
C ARG A 730 -27.34 18.49 -21.93
N ASN A 731 -27.89 17.27 -21.81
CA ASN A 731 -28.96 16.94 -20.88
C ASN A 731 -28.47 16.10 -19.69
N THR A 732 -27.18 15.73 -19.65
CA THR A 732 -26.63 14.96 -18.53
C THR A 732 -26.59 15.83 -17.29
N THR A 733 -27.23 15.36 -16.23
CA THR A 733 -27.31 16.04 -14.93
C THR A 733 -26.95 15.14 -13.75
N GLU A 734 -26.79 13.85 -14.01
CA GLU A 734 -26.42 12.84 -13.02
C GLU A 734 -24.91 12.61 -13.08
N ALA A 735 -24.30 12.34 -11.92
CA ALA A 735 -22.90 11.97 -11.84
C ALA A 735 -22.62 10.73 -12.69
N GLN A 736 -21.43 10.68 -13.31
CA GLN A 736 -21.00 9.54 -14.10
C GLN A 736 -20.07 8.68 -13.27
N GLN A 737 -20.20 7.35 -13.36
CA GLN A 737 -19.33 6.42 -12.65
C GLN A 737 -18.52 5.60 -13.65
N PHE A 738 -17.24 5.41 -13.36
CA PHE A 738 -16.32 4.63 -14.18
C PHE A 738 -15.23 4.02 -13.29
N ALA A 739 -14.54 2.99 -13.79
CA ALA A 739 -13.39 2.42 -13.09
C ALA A 739 -12.18 3.35 -13.21
N GLY A 740 -11.44 3.55 -12.11
CA GLY A 740 -10.14 4.20 -12.10
C GLY A 740 -9.06 3.32 -12.74
N GLY A 741 -7.79 3.67 -12.49
CA GLY A 741 -6.64 2.86 -12.92
C GLY A 741 -6.15 3.21 -14.33
N GLU A 742 -6.92 4.00 -15.05
CA GLU A 742 -6.69 4.31 -16.45
C GLU A 742 -6.28 5.77 -16.66
N LEU A 743 -5.61 6.03 -17.78
CA LEU A 743 -5.40 7.36 -18.34
C LEU A 743 -6.49 7.60 -19.40
N LEU A 744 -7.18 8.74 -19.33
CA LEU A 744 -8.31 9.03 -20.23
C LEU A 744 -8.08 10.28 -21.07
N ALA A 745 -8.52 10.24 -22.33
CA ALA A 745 -8.60 11.39 -23.24
C ALA A 745 -10.05 11.69 -23.65
N PRO A 746 -10.40 12.95 -23.94
CA PRO A 746 -11.75 13.33 -24.38
C PRO A 746 -11.96 13.17 -25.89
N PHE A 747 -13.21 12.94 -26.29
CA PHE A 747 -13.72 13.09 -27.65
C PHE A 747 -15.11 13.75 -27.66
N ILE A 748 -15.50 14.31 -28.82
CA ILE A 748 -16.86 14.76 -29.13
C ILE A 748 -17.35 14.11 -30.43
N ILE A 749 -18.55 13.52 -30.40
CA ILE A 749 -19.28 13.06 -31.59
C ILE A 749 -20.32 14.12 -31.96
N ALA A 750 -20.17 14.68 -33.16
CA ALA A 750 -21.04 15.71 -33.68
C ALA A 750 -22.40 15.13 -34.11
N ASN A 751 -23.47 15.65 -33.53
CA ASN A 751 -24.86 15.32 -33.86
C ASN A 751 -25.20 13.81 -33.90
N GLY A 752 -24.65 13.02 -32.99
CA GLY A 752 -24.85 11.58 -32.97
C GLY A 752 -24.41 10.93 -31.65
N THR A 753 -24.58 9.62 -31.61
CA THR A 753 -24.19 8.75 -30.48
C THR A 753 -22.94 7.92 -30.81
N ALA A 754 -22.31 7.33 -29.79
CA ALA A 754 -21.20 6.39 -29.97
C ALA A 754 -21.61 5.20 -30.86
N GLU A 755 -22.81 4.65 -30.65
CA GLU A 755 -23.32 3.51 -31.43
C GLU A 755 -23.59 3.88 -32.90
N GLU A 756 -24.09 5.10 -33.15
CA GLU A 756 -24.27 5.60 -34.52
C GLU A 756 -22.94 5.82 -35.23
N PHE A 757 -21.94 6.36 -34.52
CA PHE A 757 -20.59 6.53 -35.06
C PHE A 757 -19.95 5.18 -35.42
N LEU A 758 -19.92 4.23 -34.48
CA LEU A 758 -19.35 2.90 -34.69
C LEU A 758 -20.04 2.12 -35.83
N SER A 759 -21.33 2.35 -36.07
CA SER A 759 -22.07 1.65 -37.13
C SER A 759 -22.06 2.34 -38.50
N GLN A 760 -21.90 3.66 -38.55
CA GLN A 760 -22.04 4.45 -39.79
C GLN A 760 -20.72 5.03 -40.29
N ASN A 761 -19.82 5.44 -39.40
CA ASN A 761 -18.55 6.07 -39.75
C ASN A 761 -17.38 5.65 -38.82
N PRO A 762 -17.13 4.34 -38.60
CA PRO A 762 -16.08 3.89 -37.68
C PRO A 762 -14.66 4.34 -38.08
N SER A 763 -14.43 4.56 -39.39
CA SER A 763 -13.15 5.07 -39.90
C SER A 763 -12.99 6.59 -39.76
N ASN A 764 -13.97 7.29 -39.17
CA ASN A 764 -14.00 8.75 -39.02
C ASN A 764 -13.71 9.53 -40.31
N GLN A 765 -14.32 9.11 -41.43
CA GLN A 765 -14.03 9.68 -42.73
C GLN A 765 -14.70 11.05 -42.90
N GLY A 766 -13.91 12.06 -43.26
CA GLY A 766 -14.42 13.42 -43.50
C GLY A 766 -15.48 13.46 -44.61
N GLY A 767 -16.65 14.03 -44.27
CA GLY A 767 -17.80 14.15 -45.17
C GLY A 767 -18.89 13.09 -44.98
N ASP A 768 -18.65 12.10 -44.12
CA ASP A 768 -19.64 11.14 -43.63
C ASP A 768 -20.04 11.49 -42.19
N ASP A 769 -21.34 11.42 -41.87
CA ASP A 769 -21.88 11.71 -40.53
C ASP A 769 -22.24 10.41 -39.79
N PRO A 770 -22.13 10.35 -38.44
CA PRO A 770 -21.56 11.39 -37.58
C PRO A 770 -20.01 11.40 -37.61
N LEU A 771 -19.41 12.51 -37.21
CA LEU A 771 -17.94 12.66 -37.06
C LEU A 771 -17.56 12.68 -35.58
N ALA A 772 -16.40 12.10 -35.26
CA ALA A 772 -15.79 12.20 -33.94
C ALA A 772 -14.54 13.10 -34.00
N TYR A 773 -14.37 13.96 -33.01
CA TYR A 773 -13.18 14.78 -32.83
C TYR A 773 -12.54 14.51 -31.47
N PHE A 774 -11.22 14.41 -31.44
CA PHE A 774 -10.37 13.99 -30.32
C PHE A 774 -9.38 15.11 -29.95
N SER A 775 -8.77 14.99 -28.76
CA SER A 775 -7.69 15.88 -28.31
C SER A 775 -6.43 15.74 -29.17
N PHE A 776 -6.17 14.55 -29.72
CA PHE A 776 -5.04 14.28 -30.59
C PHE A 776 -5.35 14.63 -32.06
N LEU A 777 -4.73 15.69 -32.58
CA LEU A 777 -4.97 16.20 -33.94
C LEU A 777 -4.87 15.14 -35.06
N GLY A 778 -4.00 14.14 -34.88
CA GLY A 778 -3.83 13.05 -35.86
C GLY A 778 -5.09 12.21 -36.07
N ALA A 779 -5.98 12.14 -35.08
CA ALA A 779 -7.24 11.40 -35.14
C ALA A 779 -8.40 12.20 -35.77
N ASN A 780 -8.23 13.52 -35.97
CA ASN A 780 -9.28 14.39 -36.50
C ASN A 780 -9.21 14.46 -38.04
N PRO A 781 -10.31 14.22 -38.77
CA PRO A 781 -10.29 14.13 -40.23
C PRO A 781 -9.98 15.46 -40.95
N ASP A 782 -10.10 16.59 -40.25
CA ASP A 782 -9.68 17.92 -40.70
C ASP A 782 -8.32 18.37 -40.15
N GLY A 783 -7.75 17.63 -39.18
CA GLY A 783 -6.51 17.99 -38.50
C GLY A 783 -6.61 19.29 -37.68
N VAL A 784 -7.81 19.67 -37.24
CA VAL A 784 -8.05 20.87 -36.44
C VAL A 784 -8.27 20.49 -34.97
N GLU A 785 -8.01 21.44 -34.06
CA GLU A 785 -8.29 21.29 -32.63
C GLU A 785 -9.79 21.51 -32.38
N HIS A 786 -10.43 20.57 -31.70
CA HIS A 786 -11.85 20.62 -31.36
C HIS A 786 -12.12 20.54 -29.86
N ILE A 787 -11.08 20.30 -29.06
CA ILE A 787 -11.20 20.15 -27.61
C ILE A 787 -10.13 21.02 -26.98
N ARG A 788 -10.54 21.82 -26.00
CA ARG A 788 -9.63 22.69 -25.26
C ARG A 788 -9.82 22.50 -23.77
N LEU A 789 -8.70 22.31 -23.09
CA LEU A 789 -8.64 22.41 -21.64
C LEU A 789 -8.69 23.90 -21.23
N VAL A 790 -9.64 24.25 -20.38
CA VAL A 790 -9.88 25.64 -19.94
C VAL A 790 -9.29 25.89 -18.55
N ASP A 791 -9.38 24.89 -17.68
CA ASP A 791 -8.81 24.83 -16.33
C ASP A 791 -8.78 23.34 -15.90
N ASN A 792 -8.30 23.04 -14.70
CA ASN A 792 -8.36 21.69 -14.16
C ASN A 792 -9.81 21.17 -14.18
N ASN A 793 -9.99 19.96 -14.71
CA ASN A 793 -11.25 19.24 -14.91
C ASN A 793 -12.32 20.05 -15.65
N THR A 794 -11.90 20.99 -16.50
CA THR A 794 -12.78 21.92 -17.22
C THR A 794 -12.46 21.91 -18.72
N PHE A 795 -13.41 21.49 -19.55
CA PHE A 795 -13.22 21.23 -20.98
C PHE A 795 -14.24 21.97 -21.83
N GLY A 796 -13.79 22.57 -22.94
CA GLY A 796 -14.62 23.14 -23.99
C GLY A 796 -14.45 22.38 -25.31
N PHE A 797 -15.50 22.34 -26.13
CA PHE A 797 -15.59 21.53 -27.33
C PHE A 797 -16.18 22.31 -28.52
N GLU A 798 -15.77 21.96 -29.74
CA GLU A 798 -16.28 22.43 -31.04
C GLU A 798 -16.84 21.25 -31.86
N ASP A 799 -18.00 21.41 -32.49
CA ASP A 799 -18.71 20.31 -33.18
C ASP A 799 -18.67 20.38 -34.72
N LEU A 800 -18.20 21.50 -35.28
CA LEU A 800 -18.21 21.73 -36.73
C LEU A 800 -16.85 21.49 -37.39
N PHE A 801 -16.84 20.70 -38.46
CA PHE A 801 -15.68 20.47 -39.32
C PHE A 801 -14.94 21.76 -39.69
N GLY A 802 -13.64 21.78 -39.43
CA GLY A 802 -12.78 22.95 -39.59
C GLY A 802 -12.74 23.88 -38.37
N GLY A 803 -13.24 23.43 -37.21
CA GLY A 803 -13.18 24.12 -35.91
C GLY A 803 -14.19 25.25 -35.72
N GLY A 804 -15.34 25.21 -36.41
CA GLY A 804 -16.46 26.13 -36.16
C GLY A 804 -16.09 27.62 -36.10
N ASP A 805 -16.55 28.31 -35.06
CA ASP A 805 -16.19 29.68 -34.70
C ASP A 805 -15.10 29.81 -33.62
N ASN A 806 -14.58 28.68 -33.12
CA ASN A 806 -13.39 28.56 -32.25
C ASN A 806 -13.54 29.20 -30.85
N ASP A 807 -14.75 29.24 -30.30
CA ASP A 807 -15.01 29.65 -28.92
C ASP A 807 -15.20 28.47 -27.94
N PHE A 808 -15.31 27.24 -28.45
CA PHE A 808 -15.32 25.97 -27.71
C PHE A 808 -16.51 25.85 -26.73
N ASP A 809 -17.65 26.45 -27.08
CA ASP A 809 -18.88 26.43 -26.29
C ASP A 809 -20.01 25.56 -26.88
N ASP A 810 -19.75 24.88 -28.01
CA ASP A 810 -20.65 23.90 -28.61
C ASP A 810 -20.99 22.78 -27.62
N LEU A 811 -20.02 22.40 -26.78
CA LEU A 811 -20.29 21.78 -25.49
C LEU A 811 -19.21 22.24 -24.51
N PHE A 812 -19.59 22.48 -23.26
CA PHE A 812 -18.69 22.86 -22.18
C PHE A 812 -19.04 22.07 -20.93
N PHE A 813 -18.01 21.61 -20.21
CA PHE A 813 -18.19 20.80 -19.02
C PHE A 813 -17.13 21.10 -17.95
N ARG A 814 -17.56 21.11 -16.68
CA ARG A 814 -16.72 21.13 -15.49
C ARG A 814 -17.10 20.03 -14.50
N ALA A 815 -16.12 19.27 -14.04
CA ALA A 815 -16.28 18.20 -13.07
C ALA A 815 -15.48 18.42 -11.78
N GLU A 816 -15.94 17.76 -10.72
CA GLU A 816 -15.08 17.27 -9.65
C GLU A 816 -15.11 15.74 -9.66
N PHE A 817 -13.97 15.11 -9.39
CA PHE A 817 -13.86 13.65 -9.33
C PHE A 817 -13.59 13.21 -7.90
N GLU A 818 -14.29 12.17 -7.47
CA GLU A 818 -14.18 11.57 -6.14
C GLU A 818 -14.09 10.05 -6.27
N VAL A 819 -13.34 9.41 -5.38
CA VAL A 819 -13.31 7.94 -5.27
C VAL A 819 -14.43 7.52 -4.32
N ALA A 820 -15.24 6.55 -4.74
CA ALA A 820 -16.42 6.08 -4.01
C ALA A 820 -16.08 5.32 -2.72
#